data_AF-A0A1G4TN11-F1
#
_entry.id   AF-A0A1G4TN11-F1
#
_cell.length_a   1.000
_cell.length_b   1.000
_cell.length_c   1.000
_cell.angle_alpha   90.00
_cell.angle_beta   90.00
_cell.angle_gamma   90.00
#
_symmetry.space_group_name_H-M   'P 1'
#
loop_
_entity.id
_entity.type
_entity.pdbx_description
1 polymer ?
#
loop_
_entity_poly.entity_id
_entity_poly.type
_entity_poly.pdbx_seq_one_letter_code
_entity_poly.pdbx_strand_id
1 'polypeptide(L)'
;MHYYGGIILAAHQDNEVNNLGLPAMTQRSSYFRPKWIFLVPLLALFLTAFSQIAYAEGKAAIVVGNGEYEFAPLANPKNDSKLIAATLTELGFDVLLFYDVKKAAAGDLENAIRTHLLGADLAILYYAGHALQYEGRSLLLPVDVRTGSAKEVIDDAIVLNDLIDIVKDDPIGVKLIILDACRNNPLTSEKGLRQGLANIEAGAGQVLIAFATGAGEVAYDGTGVNSPYSLALANALQQPGLDIYDTFRTVRGDVRLATNGSQIPWITGSIETKFVLKPGGAEKPAPEVPGGDGELTIDQVLWYFIQDSADPTDFERFAKVFPKSQLAAEALKRSSLQVAELQKRGLFVSGALAATPISTEPPSDEATAAAGAEFIFQQAGERAVSETFRIWPREMPDTQSGMKTLVTDCDLYAADPNDPQRVVPGVTNGLVNVRDGLRSCGYALAADPSNPRLQFQLARVLEIAKRYDWAEHFYELASQQQYSAAFVNLGYMARAGIGREVDYKRALDFYMKAAPLGNLRARTNVGTAYIRGQGVPQNPEEGILWYRLAASSGWSNAITALGDSFRRGTGVKKDDVEATRLYAAAADAGQIDAMTNLGRAYVSGLGVKKDVKRGYDLMIRATEMGNQYAPFYAARLLVKGEGNVPRDANRALALLELSARRGFEDAYLELAKGYEEGSFSRGKPDLQKAYFNATLATRFKVEEAERTKSSVGEKLNAATRKEIEGEVELFVQQNGL
;
A
#
# COMPACT_ATOMS: atom_id res chain seq x y z
N MET A 1 -3.11 -32.09 -29.47
CA MET A 1 -3.43 -32.84 -30.71
C MET A 1 -4.24 -34.09 -30.33
N HIS A 2 -5.32 -34.34 -31.08
CA HIS A 2 -6.29 -35.45 -31.02
C HIS A 2 -7.37 -35.46 -29.90
N TYR A 3 -8.52 -34.83 -30.23
CA TYR A 3 -9.93 -35.31 -30.20
C TYR A 3 -10.19 -36.75 -29.68
N TYR A 4 -11.27 -37.13 -29.00
CA TYR A 4 -12.72 -36.82 -29.08
C TYR A 4 -13.42 -37.27 -27.77
N GLY A 5 -14.61 -36.72 -27.45
CA GLY A 5 -15.63 -37.47 -26.70
C GLY A 5 -16.51 -36.65 -25.75
N GLY A 6 -17.50 -35.92 -26.28
CA GLY A 6 -18.60 -35.31 -25.52
C GLY A 6 -19.88 -36.14 -25.60
N ILE A 7 -20.65 -36.14 -24.51
CA ILE A 7 -22.00 -36.73 -24.28
C ILE A 7 -22.56 -35.93 -23.07
N ILE A 8 -23.82 -35.51 -22.89
CA ILE A 8 -25.14 -35.48 -23.59
C ILE A 8 -26.00 -34.50 -22.76
N LEU A 9 -26.98 -33.81 -23.39
CA LEU A 9 -28.34 -33.47 -22.92
C LEU A 9 -28.90 -32.39 -23.87
N ALA A 10 -30.13 -32.35 -24.38
CA ALA A 10 -31.24 -33.28 -24.54
C ALA A 10 -32.20 -32.55 -25.51
N ALA A 11 -32.88 -33.27 -26.40
CA ALA A 11 -34.07 -32.77 -27.08
C ALA A 11 -34.91 -33.95 -27.55
N HIS A 12 -36.13 -34.08 -27.05
CA HIS A 12 -37.15 -34.86 -27.74
C HIS A 12 -38.51 -34.16 -27.68
N GLN A 13 -39.11 -34.12 -28.86
CA GLN A 13 -40.34 -33.45 -29.26
C GLN A 13 -41.58 -34.23 -28.81
N ASP A 14 -42.66 -33.47 -28.68
CA ASP A 14 -44.07 -33.90 -28.66
C ASP A 14 -44.43 -34.84 -29.81
N ASN A 15 -45.41 -35.74 -29.58
CA ASN A 15 -46.17 -36.35 -30.66
C ASN A 15 -47.65 -36.60 -30.28
N GLU A 16 -48.50 -36.02 -31.12
CA GLU A 16 -49.77 -36.49 -31.69
C GLU A 16 -50.85 -37.22 -30.85
N VAL A 17 -51.98 -36.52 -30.74
CA VAL A 17 -53.32 -36.86 -31.30
C VAL A 17 -53.76 -38.33 -31.27
N ASN A 18 -54.86 -38.62 -30.55
CA ASN A 18 -56.02 -39.28 -31.17
C ASN A 18 -57.32 -39.09 -30.35
N ASN A 19 -58.36 -38.70 -31.08
CA ASN A 19 -59.73 -38.43 -30.64
C ASN A 19 -60.56 -39.72 -30.60
N LEU A 20 -61.43 -39.87 -29.59
CA LEU A 20 -62.58 -40.78 -29.64
C LEU A 20 -63.85 -39.98 -29.32
N GLY A 21 -64.82 -40.09 -30.23
CA GLY A 21 -66.04 -39.30 -30.23
C GLY A 21 -67.10 -39.75 -29.22
N LEU A 22 -67.92 -38.77 -28.82
CA LEU A 22 -69.25 -38.94 -28.24
C LEU A 22 -70.26 -38.19 -29.12
N PRO A 23 -71.52 -38.65 -29.25
CA PRO A 23 -72.51 -37.93 -30.04
C PRO A 23 -73.44 -37.02 -29.23
N ALA A 24 -73.79 -35.91 -29.89
CA ALA A 24 -75.09 -35.22 -29.95
C ALA A 24 -75.60 -34.47 -28.70
N MET A 25 -75.56 -33.13 -28.71
CA MET A 25 -76.64 -32.18 -29.10
C MET A 25 -77.66 -31.94 -27.96
N THR A 26 -78.17 -30.76 -27.60
CA THR A 26 -78.11 -29.35 -28.03
C THR A 26 -79.05 -28.57 -27.10
N GLN A 27 -78.70 -27.35 -26.66
CA GLN A 27 -79.55 -26.13 -26.61
C GLN A 27 -78.77 -25.00 -25.89
N ARG A 28 -78.38 -23.95 -26.62
CA ARG A 28 -78.95 -22.57 -26.65
C ARG A 28 -78.90 -21.87 -25.27
N SER A 29 -78.34 -20.67 -25.08
CA SER A 29 -78.32 -19.48 -25.95
C SER A 29 -77.40 -18.35 -25.43
N SER A 30 -76.76 -17.63 -26.37
CA SER A 30 -76.54 -16.16 -26.47
C SER A 30 -75.88 -15.39 -25.31
N TYR A 31 -74.88 -14.52 -25.49
CA TYR A 31 -74.81 -13.36 -26.41
C TYR A 31 -73.33 -13.07 -26.78
N PHE A 32 -72.96 -13.06 -28.07
CA PHE A 32 -72.89 -11.91 -29.02
C PHE A 32 -71.90 -10.78 -28.67
N ARG A 33 -70.72 -10.83 -29.33
CA ARG A 33 -69.89 -9.67 -29.70
C ARG A 33 -70.44 -9.03 -30.98
N PRO A 34 -70.12 -7.75 -31.25
CA PRO A 34 -69.40 -7.50 -32.50
C PRO A 34 -68.25 -6.49 -32.38
N LYS A 35 -67.41 -6.55 -33.42
CA LYS A 35 -66.16 -5.83 -33.67
C LYS A 35 -66.37 -4.32 -33.85
N TRP A 36 -65.30 -3.53 -33.81
CA TRP A 36 -64.76 -2.67 -34.88
C TRP A 36 -63.74 -1.67 -34.25
N ILE A 37 -62.43 -1.89 -34.45
CA ILE A 37 -61.47 -1.09 -35.24
C ILE A 37 -61.14 0.33 -34.71
N PHE A 38 -59.83 0.62 -34.63
CA PHE A 38 -59.12 1.91 -34.51
C PHE A 38 -59.04 2.57 -33.11
N LEU A 39 -57.93 2.36 -32.39
CA LEU A 39 -57.15 3.41 -31.67
C LEU A 39 -55.99 2.80 -30.85
N VAL A 40 -54.85 2.46 -31.47
CA VAL A 40 -53.57 2.41 -30.75
C VAL A 40 -52.42 2.75 -31.72
N PRO A 41 -52.13 4.05 -31.93
CA PRO A 41 -50.76 4.47 -31.75
C PRO A 41 -50.75 5.80 -31.00
N LEU A 42 -51.09 5.76 -29.71
CA LEU A 42 -50.87 6.90 -28.80
C LEU A 42 -50.55 6.47 -27.36
N LEU A 43 -50.65 5.17 -27.05
CA LEU A 43 -50.27 4.61 -25.75
C LEU A 43 -48.86 3.98 -25.71
N ALA A 44 -48.16 3.88 -26.84
CA ALA A 44 -46.78 3.39 -26.92
C ALA A 44 -45.73 4.52 -26.83
N LEU A 45 -46.16 5.78 -26.76
CA LEU A 45 -45.31 6.97 -26.59
C LEU A 45 -45.33 7.55 -25.17
N PHE A 46 -46.05 6.90 -24.24
CA PHE A 46 -46.12 7.31 -22.83
C PHE A 46 -45.51 6.29 -21.85
N LEU A 47 -44.95 5.19 -22.33
CA LEU A 47 -44.33 4.14 -21.50
C LEU A 47 -42.83 3.91 -21.75
N THR A 48 -42.17 4.79 -22.52
CA THR A 48 -40.71 4.79 -22.73
C THR A 48 -40.00 6.04 -22.24
N ALA A 49 -40.67 6.87 -21.42
CA ALA A 49 -40.10 8.06 -20.78
C ALA A 49 -39.84 7.89 -19.27
N PHE A 50 -39.66 6.66 -18.78
CA PHE A 50 -38.93 6.38 -17.54
C PHE A 50 -37.54 5.82 -17.89
N SER A 51 -36.82 6.54 -18.73
CA SER A 51 -35.39 6.39 -18.87
C SER A 51 -34.73 6.90 -17.59
N GLN A 52 -34.30 5.96 -16.75
CA GLN A 52 -33.16 6.03 -15.84
C GLN A 52 -32.76 7.45 -15.42
N ILE A 53 -33.38 7.97 -14.36
CA ILE A 53 -32.65 8.85 -13.47
C ILE A 53 -31.68 7.92 -12.74
N ALA A 54 -30.46 7.78 -13.27
CA ALA A 54 -29.36 7.30 -12.45
C ALA A 54 -29.22 8.35 -11.33
N TYR A 55 -29.72 8.05 -10.13
CA TYR A 55 -29.35 8.81 -8.96
C TYR A 55 -27.82 8.70 -8.88
N ALA A 56 -27.12 9.83 -8.97
CA ALA A 56 -25.70 9.86 -8.69
C ALA A 56 -25.55 9.34 -7.25
N GLU A 57 -24.77 8.27 -7.06
CA GLU A 57 -24.48 7.75 -5.72
C GLU A 57 -24.00 8.90 -4.83
N GLY A 58 -24.64 9.08 -3.68
CA GLY A 58 -24.26 10.08 -2.70
C GLY A 58 -22.95 9.66 -2.05
N LYS A 59 -21.83 10.25 -2.46
CA LYS A 59 -20.50 10.04 -1.87
C LYS A 59 -20.13 11.25 -1.01
N ALA A 60 -19.89 11.05 0.28
CA ALA A 60 -19.55 12.13 1.21
C ALA A 60 -18.29 11.79 2.00
N ALA A 61 -17.46 12.79 2.29
CA ALA A 61 -16.26 12.60 3.09
C ALA A 61 -16.01 13.77 4.05
N ILE A 62 -15.48 13.43 5.22
CA ILE A 62 -14.87 14.35 6.17
C ILE A 62 -13.41 13.96 6.32
N VAL A 63 -12.51 14.91 6.14
CA VAL A 63 -11.06 14.71 6.21
C VAL A 63 -10.50 15.67 7.26
N VAL A 64 -9.82 15.14 8.28
CA VAL A 64 -9.24 15.90 9.39
C VAL A 64 -7.72 15.76 9.36
N GLY A 65 -7.00 16.88 9.41
CA GLY A 65 -5.55 16.93 9.56
C GLY A 65 -5.12 17.81 10.73
N ASN A 66 -4.74 17.19 11.85
CA ASN A 66 -4.25 17.86 13.04
C ASN A 66 -2.72 17.76 13.10
N GLY A 67 -2.02 18.89 13.02
CA GLY A 67 -0.55 18.96 13.03
C GLY A 67 0.01 19.96 14.05
N GLU A 68 -0.70 21.05 14.34
CA GLU A 68 -0.21 22.17 15.16
C GLU A 68 -0.42 21.96 16.67
N TYR A 69 0.01 20.80 17.18
CA TYR A 69 -0.02 20.49 18.62
C TYR A 69 1.02 21.30 19.39
N GLU A 70 0.63 21.93 20.51
CA GLU A 70 1.56 22.72 21.33
C GLU A 70 2.72 21.90 21.91
N PHE A 71 2.48 20.63 22.25
CA PHE A 71 3.44 19.78 22.97
C PHE A 71 4.21 18.79 22.09
N ALA A 72 3.71 18.50 20.89
CA ALA A 72 4.26 17.50 19.98
C ALA A 72 3.76 17.71 18.54
N PRO A 73 4.19 18.79 17.85
CA PRO A 73 3.70 19.10 16.51
C PRO A 73 4.06 17.97 15.51
N LEU A 74 3.16 17.75 14.55
CA LEU A 74 3.32 16.76 13.49
C LEU A 74 3.46 17.47 12.14
N ALA A 75 4.44 17.08 11.34
CA ALA A 75 4.75 17.75 10.07
C ALA A 75 3.77 17.40 8.94
N ASN A 76 3.29 16.16 8.90
CA ASN A 76 2.61 15.59 7.74
C ASN A 76 1.07 15.64 7.74
N PRO A 77 0.34 15.64 8.88
CA PRO A 77 -1.13 15.53 8.85
C PRO A 77 -1.86 16.55 7.98
N LYS A 78 -1.33 17.78 7.89
CA LYS A 78 -1.86 18.84 7.02
C LYS A 78 -1.67 18.55 5.53
N ASN A 79 -0.56 17.92 5.15
CA ASN A 79 -0.29 17.50 3.77
C ASN A 79 -1.07 16.22 3.42
N ASP A 80 -1.09 15.26 4.34
CA ASP A 80 -1.80 14.00 4.21
C ASP A 80 -3.30 14.22 3.97
N SER A 81 -3.92 15.07 4.80
CA SER A 81 -5.33 15.44 4.64
C SER A 81 -5.60 16.17 3.31
N LYS A 82 -4.69 17.03 2.82
CA LYS A 82 -4.83 17.63 1.47
C LYS A 82 -4.81 16.57 0.37
N LEU A 83 -3.86 15.64 0.44
CA LEU A 83 -3.71 14.57 -0.54
C LEU A 83 -4.98 13.71 -0.60
N ILE A 84 -5.49 13.29 0.57
CA ILE A 84 -6.70 12.46 0.65
C ILE A 84 -7.94 13.25 0.20
N ALA A 85 -8.11 14.50 0.64
CA ALA A 85 -9.23 15.34 0.21
C ALA A 85 -9.26 15.54 -1.31
N ALA A 86 -8.11 15.83 -1.92
CA ALA A 86 -8.01 15.96 -3.38
C ALA A 86 -8.33 14.65 -4.10
N THR A 87 -7.82 13.53 -3.60
CA THR A 87 -8.09 12.19 -4.15
C THR A 87 -9.58 11.84 -4.09
N LEU A 88 -10.24 12.09 -2.96
CA LEU A 88 -11.67 11.82 -2.80
C LEU A 88 -12.53 12.76 -3.66
N THR A 89 -12.14 14.02 -3.80
CA THR A 89 -12.83 14.97 -4.68
C THR A 89 -12.80 14.49 -6.14
N GLU A 90 -11.66 13.99 -6.62
CA GLU A 90 -11.53 13.40 -7.97
C GLU A 90 -12.36 12.12 -8.15
N LEU A 91 -12.62 11.38 -7.07
CA LEU A 91 -13.49 10.20 -7.06
C LEU A 91 -14.99 10.55 -6.94
N GLY A 92 -15.32 11.85 -6.96
CA GLY A 92 -16.69 12.37 -6.95
C GLY A 92 -17.30 12.55 -5.57
N PHE A 93 -16.50 12.53 -4.50
CA PHE A 93 -17.00 12.80 -3.15
C PHE A 93 -17.30 14.29 -2.94
N ASP A 94 -18.30 14.56 -2.11
CA ASP A 94 -18.47 15.85 -1.46
C ASP A 94 -17.63 15.88 -0.18
N VAL A 95 -16.58 16.71 -0.14
CA VAL A 95 -15.52 16.65 0.87
C VAL A 95 -15.54 17.88 1.78
N LEU A 96 -15.64 17.66 3.10
CA LEU A 96 -15.34 18.66 4.11
C LEU A 96 -13.93 18.42 4.67
N LEU A 97 -13.09 19.45 4.64
CA LEU A 97 -11.69 19.39 5.10
C LEU A 97 -11.48 20.26 6.33
N PHE A 98 -10.98 19.65 7.40
CA PHE A 98 -10.73 20.26 8.70
C PHE A 98 -9.23 20.27 9.02
N TYR A 99 -8.77 21.36 9.62
CA TYR A 99 -7.42 21.48 10.16
C TYR A 99 -7.43 21.79 11.64
N ASP A 100 -6.47 21.21 12.34
CA ASP A 100 -6.10 21.59 13.70
C ASP A 100 -7.31 21.76 14.63
N VAL A 101 -8.14 20.72 14.67
CA VAL A 101 -9.40 20.69 15.42
C VAL A 101 -9.09 20.86 16.90
N LYS A 102 -9.59 21.94 17.48
CA LYS A 102 -9.54 22.25 18.92
C LYS A 102 -10.69 21.55 19.67
N LYS A 103 -10.55 21.36 20.98
CA LYS A 103 -11.58 20.74 21.84
C LYS A 103 -12.94 21.43 21.70
N ALA A 104 -12.96 22.77 21.63
CA ALA A 104 -14.19 23.54 21.48
C ALA A 104 -14.98 23.23 20.19
N ALA A 105 -14.28 22.75 19.15
CA ALA A 105 -14.87 22.42 17.85
C ALA A 105 -15.21 20.92 17.71
N ALA A 106 -15.04 20.10 18.75
CA ALA A 106 -15.38 18.68 18.70
C ALA A 106 -16.87 18.45 18.41
N GLY A 107 -17.75 19.27 18.99
CA GLY A 107 -19.19 19.22 18.72
C GLY A 107 -19.55 19.61 17.28
N ASP A 108 -18.79 20.52 16.66
CA ASP A 108 -18.99 20.89 15.26
C ASP A 108 -18.60 19.74 14.33
N LEU A 109 -17.51 19.02 14.65
CA LEU A 109 -17.11 17.82 13.92
C LEU A 109 -18.16 16.71 14.04
N GLU A 110 -18.70 16.45 15.24
CA GLU A 110 -19.80 15.49 15.43
C GLU A 110 -21.04 15.89 14.63
N ASN A 111 -21.39 17.18 14.63
CA ASN A 111 -22.53 17.68 13.85
C ASN A 111 -22.28 17.57 12.35
N ALA A 112 -21.06 17.83 11.87
CA ALA A 112 -20.68 17.61 10.49
C ALA A 112 -20.83 16.14 10.10
N ILE A 113 -20.39 15.20 10.95
CA ILE A 113 -20.59 13.75 10.72
C ILE A 113 -22.09 13.43 10.58
N ARG A 114 -22.93 13.93 11.49
CA ARG A 114 -24.38 13.69 11.46
C ARG A 114 -25.06 14.24 10.21
N THR A 115 -24.65 15.43 9.77
CA THR A 115 -25.34 16.17 8.69
C THR A 115 -24.78 15.87 7.31
N HIS A 116 -23.51 15.48 7.22
CA HIS A 116 -22.79 15.29 5.95
C HIS A 116 -22.60 13.81 5.57
N LEU A 117 -22.38 12.92 6.55
CA LEU A 117 -22.06 11.52 6.26
C LEU A 117 -23.28 10.58 6.29
N LEU A 118 -24.32 10.92 7.05
CA LEU A 118 -25.53 10.09 7.14
C LEU A 118 -26.36 10.15 5.86
N GLY A 119 -26.84 8.99 5.40
CA GLY A 119 -27.61 8.86 4.17
C GLY A 119 -26.78 8.82 2.89
N ALA A 120 -25.46 8.97 2.97
CA ALA A 120 -24.55 8.74 1.84
C ALA A 120 -24.43 7.23 1.55
N ASP A 121 -24.48 6.87 0.26
CA ASP A 121 -24.24 5.50 -0.23
C ASP A 121 -22.81 5.03 0.10
N LEU A 122 -21.87 5.98 0.14
CA LEU A 122 -20.55 5.78 0.72
C LEU A 122 -20.12 7.04 1.48
N ALA A 123 -19.80 6.86 2.76
CA ALA A 123 -19.26 7.89 3.62
C ALA A 123 -17.86 7.54 4.15
N ILE A 124 -16.95 8.52 4.12
CA ILE A 124 -15.58 8.38 4.62
C ILE A 124 -15.30 9.41 5.71
N LEU A 125 -14.82 8.96 6.86
CA LEU A 125 -14.18 9.79 7.87
C LEU A 125 -12.69 9.47 7.89
N TYR A 126 -11.85 10.39 7.43
CA TYR A 126 -10.40 10.27 7.51
C TYR A 126 -9.87 11.19 8.62
N TYR A 127 -9.03 10.66 9.51
CA TYR A 127 -8.39 11.41 10.59
C TYR A 127 -6.88 11.18 10.59
N ALA A 128 -6.11 12.26 10.46
CA ALA A 128 -4.66 12.29 10.65
C ALA A 128 -4.29 13.16 11.84
N GLY A 129 -3.49 12.63 12.76
CA GLY A 129 -3.03 13.36 13.95
C GLY A 129 -2.58 12.45 15.09
N HIS A 130 -2.47 13.00 16.29
CA HIS A 130 -2.25 12.20 17.49
C HIS A 130 -3.53 11.46 17.89
N ALA A 131 -3.34 10.19 18.23
CA ALA A 131 -4.32 9.35 18.88
C ALA A 131 -3.59 8.33 19.74
N LEU A 132 -4.29 7.75 20.72
CA LEU A 132 -3.76 6.74 21.63
C LEU A 132 -4.91 5.92 22.21
N GLN A 133 -4.58 4.92 23.03
CA GLN A 133 -5.60 4.23 23.81
C GLN A 133 -5.47 4.48 25.32
N TYR A 134 -6.61 4.37 26.00
CA TYR A 134 -6.68 4.24 27.44
C TYR A 134 -7.73 3.19 27.82
N GLU A 135 -7.31 2.14 28.54
CA GLU A 135 -8.20 1.04 28.97
C GLU A 135 -9.02 0.42 27.83
N GLY A 136 -8.40 0.24 26.65
CA GLY A 136 -9.05 -0.36 25.47
C GLY A 136 -9.95 0.60 24.68
N ARG A 137 -10.05 1.88 25.07
CA ARG A 137 -10.75 2.92 24.31
C ARG A 137 -9.76 3.73 23.47
N SER A 138 -10.07 3.90 22.20
CA SER A 138 -9.30 4.76 21.28
C SER A 138 -9.72 6.21 21.44
N LEU A 139 -8.72 7.08 21.64
CA LEU A 139 -8.87 8.51 21.90
C LEU A 139 -8.18 9.30 20.77
N LEU A 140 -8.93 10.12 20.04
CA LEU A 140 -8.41 11.07 19.05
C LEU A 140 -8.13 12.40 19.74
N LEU A 141 -6.94 12.97 19.53
CA LEU A 141 -6.50 14.13 20.30
C LEU A 141 -6.68 15.45 19.52
N PRO A 142 -7.50 16.40 20.03
CA PRO A 142 -7.49 17.79 19.58
C PRO A 142 -6.12 18.45 19.75
N VAL A 143 -5.83 19.50 18.97
CA VAL A 143 -4.50 20.15 18.99
C VAL A 143 -4.17 20.88 20.30
N ASP A 144 -5.20 21.29 21.04
CA ASP A 144 -5.15 21.98 22.33
C ASP A 144 -5.37 21.05 23.53
N VAL A 145 -5.20 19.73 23.34
CA VAL A 145 -5.33 18.73 24.41
C VAL A 145 -4.37 18.99 25.57
N ARG A 146 -4.88 18.93 26.81
CA ARG A 146 -4.03 19.02 28.00
C ARG A 146 -3.36 17.68 28.29
N THR A 147 -2.08 17.73 28.60
CA THR A 147 -1.21 16.54 28.74
C THR A 147 -0.60 16.38 30.13
N GLY A 148 -1.05 17.16 31.12
CA GLY A 148 -0.50 17.13 32.48
C GLY A 148 -0.87 15.87 33.27
N SER A 149 -1.91 15.14 32.86
CA SER A 149 -2.25 13.82 33.42
C SER A 149 -3.11 13.00 32.47
N ALA A 150 -3.16 11.68 32.70
CA ALA A 150 -4.07 10.81 31.94
C ALA A 150 -5.54 11.24 32.03
N LYS A 151 -5.98 11.80 33.17
CA LYS A 151 -7.34 12.30 33.34
C LYS A 151 -7.62 13.50 32.42
N GLU A 152 -6.69 14.44 32.33
CA GLU A 152 -6.84 15.62 31.47
C GLU A 152 -6.96 15.21 29.99
N VAL A 153 -6.11 14.29 29.55
CA VAL A 153 -6.15 13.75 28.19
C VAL A 153 -7.51 13.10 27.90
N ILE A 154 -8.02 12.28 28.83
CA ILE A 154 -9.33 11.63 28.68
C ILE A 154 -10.47 12.64 28.64
N ASP A 155 -10.43 13.69 29.49
CA ASP A 155 -11.48 14.72 29.57
C ASP A 155 -11.49 15.65 28.33
N ASP A 156 -10.40 15.69 27.57
CA ASP A 156 -10.21 16.56 26.39
C ASP A 156 -10.30 15.83 25.04
N ALA A 157 -10.03 14.52 25.02
CA ALA A 157 -10.01 13.73 23.79
C ALA A 157 -11.41 13.43 23.24
N ILE A 158 -11.46 13.18 21.93
CA ILE A 158 -12.65 12.66 21.24
C ILE A 158 -12.60 11.14 21.29
N VAL A 159 -13.61 10.50 21.87
CA VAL A 159 -13.68 9.04 21.96
C VAL A 159 -14.15 8.48 20.63
N LEU A 160 -13.38 7.57 20.03
CA LEU A 160 -13.70 7.06 18.69
C LEU A 160 -15.07 6.35 18.63
N ASN A 161 -15.44 5.63 19.68
CA ASN A 161 -16.72 4.93 19.74
C ASN A 161 -17.92 5.89 19.65
N ASP A 162 -17.79 7.11 20.16
CA ASP A 162 -18.86 8.10 20.08
C ASP A 162 -19.09 8.52 18.62
N LEU A 163 -18.01 8.59 17.81
CA LEU A 163 -18.11 8.85 16.36
C LEU A 163 -18.67 7.64 15.58
N ILE A 164 -18.27 6.42 15.95
CA ILE A 164 -18.81 5.18 15.36
C ILE A 164 -20.31 5.09 15.63
N ASP A 165 -20.75 5.40 16.85
CA ASP A 165 -22.15 5.35 17.26
C ASP A 165 -23.05 6.32 16.49
N ILE A 166 -22.48 7.38 15.91
CA ILE A 166 -23.23 8.29 15.02
C ILE A 166 -23.62 7.59 13.72
N VAL A 167 -22.72 6.79 13.15
CA VAL A 167 -22.87 6.25 11.78
C VAL A 167 -23.25 4.77 11.72
N LYS A 168 -23.06 4.01 12.81
CA LYS A 168 -23.27 2.56 12.82
C LYS A 168 -24.73 2.13 12.58
N ASP A 169 -25.68 2.96 12.99
CA ASP A 169 -27.11 2.67 12.89
C ASP A 169 -27.71 3.22 11.57
N ASP A 170 -26.91 3.83 10.70
CA ASP A 170 -27.35 4.25 9.37
C ASP A 170 -27.64 3.00 8.51
N PRO A 171 -28.90 2.76 8.11
CA PRO A 171 -29.23 1.60 7.28
C PRO A 171 -28.75 1.74 5.83
N ILE A 172 -28.24 2.92 5.45
CA ILE A 172 -27.87 3.26 4.08
C ILE A 172 -26.35 3.28 3.94
N GLY A 173 -25.86 2.58 2.90
CA GLY A 173 -24.51 2.77 2.40
C GLY A 173 -23.38 2.25 3.28
N VAL A 174 -22.16 2.31 2.74
CA VAL A 174 -20.93 1.89 3.40
C VAL A 174 -20.33 3.04 4.19
N LYS A 175 -19.81 2.77 5.39
CA LYS A 175 -19.13 3.75 6.26
C LYS A 175 -17.69 3.31 6.50
N LEU A 176 -16.75 4.15 6.10
CA LEU A 176 -15.31 3.92 6.26
C LEU A 176 -14.73 4.93 7.24
N ILE A 177 -14.15 4.43 8.33
CA ILE A 177 -13.41 5.26 9.29
C ILE A 177 -11.94 4.94 9.15
N ILE A 178 -11.15 5.91 8.68
CA ILE A 178 -9.75 5.74 8.34
C ILE A 178 -8.91 6.56 9.32
N LEU A 179 -8.10 5.86 10.11
CA LEU A 179 -7.32 6.43 11.19
C LEU A 179 -5.83 6.38 10.84
N ASP A 180 -5.35 7.50 10.28
CA ASP A 180 -3.94 7.77 10.05
C ASP A 180 -3.29 8.43 11.28
N ALA A 181 -3.45 7.76 12.42
CA ALA A 181 -3.13 8.28 13.73
C ALA A 181 -2.15 7.37 14.51
N CYS A 182 -1.86 7.75 15.76
CA CYS A 182 -0.79 7.18 16.59
C CYS A 182 0.62 7.46 16.07
N ARG A 183 0.84 8.68 15.59
CA ARG A 183 2.17 9.14 15.19
C ARG A 183 2.95 9.55 16.44
N ASN A 184 4.16 9.05 16.62
CA ASN A 184 5.09 9.53 17.64
C ASN A 184 4.47 9.67 19.06
N ASN A 185 3.75 8.65 19.56
CA ASN A 185 2.96 8.73 20.81
C ASN A 185 3.68 9.58 21.89
N PRO A 186 3.23 10.83 22.10
CA PRO A 186 4.02 11.79 22.86
C PRO A 186 3.92 11.56 24.38
N LEU A 187 3.02 10.69 24.82
CA LEU A 187 2.72 10.42 26.23
C LEU A 187 3.25 9.05 26.70
N THR A 188 4.31 8.54 26.07
CA THR A 188 4.92 7.25 26.45
C THR A 188 5.43 7.19 27.90
N SER A 189 5.71 8.33 28.54
CA SER A 189 6.06 8.39 29.96
C SER A 189 4.86 8.11 30.87
N GLU A 190 3.66 8.51 30.46
CA GLU A 190 2.43 8.41 31.24
C GLU A 190 1.93 6.97 31.37
N LYS A 191 1.59 6.58 32.59
CA LYS A 191 1.13 5.22 32.87
C LYS A 191 -0.26 5.02 32.25
N GLY A 192 -0.37 4.05 31.34
CA GLY A 192 -1.64 3.69 30.68
C GLY A 192 -1.87 4.34 29.32
N LEU A 193 -1.06 5.33 28.92
CA LEU A 193 -1.16 6.02 27.62
C LEU A 193 -0.03 5.67 26.65
N ARG A 194 0.68 4.56 26.90
CA ARG A 194 1.91 4.20 26.16
C ARG A 194 1.68 3.52 24.82
N GLN A 195 0.45 3.08 24.58
CA GLN A 195 0.10 2.25 23.44
C GLN A 195 -0.63 3.09 22.39
N GLY A 196 -0.48 2.69 21.12
CA GLY A 196 -1.30 3.20 20.03
C GLY A 196 -2.77 2.82 20.16
N LEU A 197 -3.53 2.94 19.07
CA LEU A 197 -4.98 2.72 19.08
C LEU A 197 -5.33 1.29 19.52
N ALA A 198 -6.48 1.18 20.20
CA ALA A 198 -7.04 -0.10 20.61
C ALA A 198 -7.53 -0.89 19.39
N ASN A 199 -7.55 -2.21 19.51
CA ASN A 199 -8.35 -3.05 18.61
C ASN A 199 -9.83 -2.82 18.97
N ILE A 200 -10.59 -2.24 18.05
CA ILE A 200 -12.02 -1.98 18.21
C ILE A 200 -12.80 -2.76 17.17
N GLU A 201 -13.78 -3.52 17.63
CA GLU A 201 -14.76 -4.16 16.76
C GLU A 201 -15.80 -3.14 16.32
N ALA A 202 -15.96 -2.97 15.00
CA ALA A 202 -16.98 -2.09 14.44
C ALA A 202 -18.41 -2.68 14.56
N GLY A 203 -18.55 -3.94 15.00
CA GLY A 203 -19.79 -4.71 14.97
C GLY A 203 -20.07 -5.34 13.60
N ALA A 204 -21.21 -6.04 13.48
CA ALA A 204 -21.74 -6.52 12.20
C ALA A 204 -22.50 -5.38 11.51
N GLY A 205 -22.26 -5.13 10.21
CA GLY A 205 -22.93 -4.03 9.50
C GLY A 205 -22.20 -3.57 8.24
N GLN A 206 -22.41 -2.31 7.88
CA GLN A 206 -21.79 -1.65 6.72
C GLN A 206 -20.65 -0.71 7.16
N VAL A 207 -19.97 -1.01 8.27
CA VAL A 207 -18.90 -0.17 8.85
C VAL A 207 -17.57 -0.90 8.80
N LEU A 208 -16.56 -0.25 8.23
CA LEU A 208 -15.17 -0.71 8.24
C LEU A 208 -14.28 0.36 8.85
N ILE A 209 -13.41 -0.04 9.77
CA ILE A 209 -12.41 0.83 10.38
C ILE A 209 -11.04 0.39 9.84
N ALA A 210 -10.31 1.33 9.25
CA ALA A 210 -8.95 1.11 8.77
C ALA A 210 -7.97 1.92 9.63
N PHE A 211 -6.87 1.29 9.99
CA PHE A 211 -5.85 1.90 10.83
C PHE A 211 -4.51 1.89 10.10
N ALA A 212 -3.74 2.97 10.25
CA ALA A 212 -2.43 3.09 9.62
C ALA A 212 -1.40 2.10 10.15
N THR A 213 -1.59 1.55 11.34
CA THR A 213 -0.68 0.57 11.96
C THR A 213 -1.46 -0.40 12.84
N GLY A 214 -0.81 -1.51 13.24
CA GLY A 214 -1.42 -2.53 14.08
C GLY A 214 -1.85 -2.01 15.45
N ALA A 215 -2.84 -2.67 16.07
CA ALA A 215 -3.32 -2.30 17.40
C ALA A 215 -2.17 -2.20 18.42
N GLY A 216 -2.13 -1.09 19.15
CA GLY A 216 -1.09 -0.77 20.13
C GLY A 216 0.26 -0.34 19.53
N GLU A 217 0.47 -0.44 18.22
CA GLU A 217 1.68 0.01 17.53
C GLU A 217 1.60 1.51 17.18
N VAL A 218 2.74 2.11 16.82
CA VAL A 218 2.87 3.53 16.45
C VAL A 218 3.08 3.62 14.95
N ALA A 219 2.35 4.51 14.28
CA ALA A 219 2.45 4.71 12.84
C ALA A 219 3.73 5.48 12.50
N TYR A 220 4.42 5.09 11.43
CA TYR A 220 5.62 5.78 10.97
C TYR A 220 5.21 7.01 10.16
N ASP A 221 5.65 8.19 10.62
CA ASP A 221 5.30 9.46 9.99
C ASP A 221 5.96 9.64 8.61
N GLY A 222 7.10 8.94 8.38
CA GLY A 222 7.90 9.11 7.17
C GLY A 222 8.81 10.34 7.23
N THR A 223 9.65 10.49 6.20
CA THR A 223 10.50 11.69 6.00
C THR A 223 10.12 12.46 4.73
N GLY A 224 9.11 11.99 4.01
CA GLY A 224 8.59 12.64 2.81
C GLY A 224 7.53 13.69 3.14
N VAL A 225 7.01 14.35 2.10
CA VAL A 225 5.95 15.37 2.22
C VAL A 225 4.66 14.80 2.83
N ASN A 226 4.39 13.52 2.57
CA ASN A 226 3.22 12.78 3.06
C ASN A 226 3.67 11.49 3.75
N SER A 227 2.85 10.96 4.63
CA SER A 227 3.09 9.69 5.32
C SER A 227 3.04 8.50 4.34
N PRO A 228 3.75 7.40 4.63
CA PRO A 228 3.66 6.17 3.86
C PRO A 228 2.22 5.66 3.71
N TYR A 229 1.42 5.76 4.77
CA TYR A 229 0.04 5.30 4.77
C TYR A 229 -0.84 6.15 3.86
N SER A 230 -0.77 7.47 3.95
CA SER A 230 -1.57 8.38 3.13
C SER A 230 -1.24 8.28 1.65
N LEU A 231 0.05 8.12 1.30
CA LEU A 231 0.46 7.88 -0.09
C LEU A 231 -0.09 6.56 -0.63
N ALA A 232 0.09 5.47 0.12
CA ALA A 232 -0.42 4.16 -0.27
C ALA A 232 -1.95 4.15 -0.39
N LEU A 233 -2.66 4.82 0.53
CA LEU A 233 -4.10 4.98 0.50
C LEU A 233 -4.55 5.76 -0.74
N ALA A 234 -3.97 6.94 -1.00
CA ALA A 234 -4.32 7.74 -2.17
C ALA A 234 -4.15 6.95 -3.48
N ASN A 235 -3.05 6.20 -3.61
CA ASN A 235 -2.80 5.33 -4.76
C ASN A 235 -3.88 4.24 -4.90
N ALA A 236 -4.17 3.52 -3.81
CA ALA A 236 -5.12 2.41 -3.83
C ALA A 236 -6.57 2.87 -4.11
N LEU A 237 -6.98 4.03 -3.57
CA LEU A 237 -8.30 4.61 -3.82
C LEU A 237 -8.53 4.92 -5.31
N GLN A 238 -7.46 5.28 -6.04
CA GLN A 238 -7.52 5.62 -7.46
C GLN A 238 -7.35 4.44 -8.41
N GLN A 239 -7.07 3.24 -7.90
CA GLN A 239 -6.89 2.05 -8.71
C GLN A 239 -8.25 1.50 -9.18
N PRO A 240 -8.50 1.41 -10.49
CA PRO A 240 -9.78 0.93 -11.02
C PRO A 240 -10.06 -0.53 -10.64
N GLY A 241 -11.31 -0.83 -10.32
CA GLY A 241 -11.81 -2.19 -10.15
C GLY A 241 -11.45 -2.87 -8.83
N LEU A 242 -10.71 -2.21 -7.93
CA LEU A 242 -10.51 -2.72 -6.57
C LEU A 242 -11.80 -2.56 -5.77
N ASP A 243 -12.25 -3.65 -5.14
CA ASP A 243 -13.20 -3.53 -4.05
C ASP A 243 -12.52 -3.03 -2.77
N ILE A 244 -13.32 -2.66 -1.77
CA ILE A 244 -12.82 -2.02 -0.56
C ILE A 244 -11.78 -2.86 0.22
N TYR A 245 -11.93 -4.19 0.25
CA TYR A 245 -10.97 -5.06 0.92
C TYR A 245 -9.69 -5.16 0.09
N ASP A 246 -9.83 -5.28 -1.23
CA ASP A 246 -8.69 -5.26 -2.14
C ASP A 246 -7.92 -3.93 -2.07
N THR A 247 -8.62 -2.81 -1.89
CA THR A 247 -8.02 -1.48 -1.65
C THR A 247 -7.14 -1.51 -0.40
N PHE A 248 -7.68 -1.86 0.78
CA PHE A 248 -6.89 -1.85 2.01
C PHE A 248 -5.81 -2.93 2.06
N ARG A 249 -5.99 -4.02 1.31
CA ARG A 249 -4.94 -5.02 1.10
C ARG A 249 -3.76 -4.44 0.33
N THR A 250 -4.01 -3.72 -0.75
CA THR A 250 -2.99 -2.98 -1.50
C THR A 250 -2.28 -1.99 -0.58
N VAL A 251 -3.02 -1.17 0.18
CA VAL A 251 -2.45 -0.22 1.16
C VAL A 251 -1.53 -0.93 2.15
N ARG A 252 -1.98 -2.04 2.74
CA ARG A 252 -1.17 -2.83 3.68
C ARG A 252 0.12 -3.34 3.03
N GLY A 253 0.04 -3.88 1.82
CA GLY A 253 1.20 -4.36 1.07
C GLY A 253 2.23 -3.27 0.82
N ASP A 254 1.77 -2.12 0.32
CA ASP A 254 2.62 -1.00 -0.05
C ASP A 254 3.27 -0.34 1.17
N VAL A 255 2.52 -0.10 2.25
CA VAL A 255 3.08 0.45 3.51
C VAL A 255 4.08 -0.51 4.13
N ARG A 256 3.77 -1.82 4.15
CA ARG A 256 4.69 -2.83 4.68
C ARG A 256 6.00 -2.84 3.90
N LEU A 257 5.95 -2.82 2.57
CA LEU A 257 7.15 -2.76 1.73
C LEU A 257 7.93 -1.46 1.96
N ALA A 258 7.22 -0.34 2.00
CA ALA A 258 7.82 0.98 2.12
C ALA A 258 8.51 1.25 3.45
N THR A 259 7.96 0.69 4.52
CA THR A 259 8.50 0.79 5.89
C THR A 259 9.37 -0.41 6.26
N ASN A 260 9.68 -1.25 5.28
CA ASN A 260 10.41 -2.50 5.45
C ASN A 260 9.80 -3.41 6.53
N GLY A 261 8.50 -3.35 6.76
CA GLY A 261 7.77 -4.13 7.75
C GLY A 261 7.61 -3.45 9.12
N SER A 262 8.16 -2.26 9.33
CA SER A 262 8.02 -1.52 10.59
C SER A 262 6.62 -0.97 10.83
N GLN A 263 5.83 -0.75 9.78
CA GLN A 263 4.43 -0.35 9.87
C GLN A 263 3.55 -1.35 9.11
N ILE A 264 2.47 -1.79 9.74
CA ILE A 264 1.57 -2.80 9.18
C ILE A 264 0.12 -2.33 9.36
N PRO A 265 -0.49 -1.73 8.32
CA PRO A 265 -1.90 -1.35 8.36
C PRO A 265 -2.82 -2.54 8.59
N TRP A 266 -3.96 -2.30 9.21
CA TRP A 266 -4.99 -3.31 9.42
C TRP A 266 -6.40 -2.71 9.38
N ILE A 267 -7.39 -3.59 9.25
CA ILE A 267 -8.81 -3.21 9.18
C ILE A 267 -9.64 -4.05 10.16
N THR A 268 -10.74 -3.48 10.66
CA THR A 268 -11.81 -4.20 11.39
C THR A 268 -13.18 -3.91 10.84
N GLY A 269 -14.10 -4.80 11.19
CA GLY A 269 -15.48 -4.73 10.75
C GLY A 269 -15.71 -5.62 9.53
N SER A 270 -16.91 -5.48 8.99
CA SER A 270 -17.32 -6.18 7.79
C SER A 270 -18.20 -5.24 6.98
N ILE A 271 -18.21 -5.49 5.68
CA ILE A 271 -19.05 -4.87 4.67
C ILE A 271 -19.60 -6.03 3.86
N GLU A 272 -20.91 -6.20 3.86
CA GLU A 272 -21.59 -7.27 3.12
C GLU A 272 -21.73 -6.93 1.62
N THR A 273 -21.80 -5.64 1.29
CA THR A 273 -21.92 -5.18 -0.09
C THR A 273 -20.57 -4.99 -0.74
N LYS A 274 -20.37 -5.59 -1.92
CA LYS A 274 -19.19 -5.32 -2.72
C LYS A 274 -19.25 -3.88 -3.23
N PHE A 275 -18.37 -3.03 -2.72
CA PHE A 275 -18.26 -1.63 -3.12
C PHE A 275 -16.94 -1.39 -3.83
N VAL A 276 -16.97 -0.70 -4.97
CA VAL A 276 -15.79 -0.34 -5.78
C VAL A 276 -15.75 1.17 -5.91
N LEU A 277 -14.70 1.80 -5.37
CA LEU A 277 -14.54 3.27 -5.33
C LEU A 277 -14.45 3.88 -6.72
N LYS A 278 -13.64 3.27 -7.57
CA LYS A 278 -13.43 3.63 -8.97
C LYS A 278 -13.78 2.43 -9.85
N PRO A 279 -14.95 2.44 -10.52
CA PRO A 279 -15.36 1.34 -11.37
C PRO A 279 -14.27 0.99 -12.39
N GLY A 280 -14.06 -0.31 -12.62
CA GLY A 280 -13.22 -0.78 -13.71
C GLY A 280 -13.91 -0.49 -15.04
N GLY A 281 -13.68 0.70 -15.61
CA GLY A 281 -13.99 0.95 -17.01
C GLY A 281 -13.12 0.08 -17.91
N ALA A 282 -13.54 -0.14 -19.17
CA ALA A 282 -12.62 -0.66 -20.18
C ALA A 282 -11.33 0.18 -20.12
N GLU A 283 -10.18 -0.48 -19.96
CA GLU A 283 -8.89 0.19 -20.00
C GLU A 283 -8.90 1.11 -21.21
N LYS A 284 -8.74 2.42 -20.97
CA LYS A 284 -8.83 3.38 -22.05
C LYS A 284 -7.84 2.92 -23.10
N PRO A 285 -8.25 2.74 -24.37
CA PRO A 285 -7.31 2.39 -25.40
C PRO A 285 -6.20 3.43 -25.32
N ALA A 286 -4.97 2.97 -25.14
CA ALA A 286 -3.81 3.85 -25.25
C ALA A 286 -3.99 4.65 -26.53
N PRO A 287 -3.70 5.97 -26.56
CA PRO A 287 -3.76 6.74 -27.79
C PRO A 287 -3.06 5.91 -28.87
N GLU A 288 -3.80 5.60 -29.94
CA GLU A 288 -3.24 4.84 -31.06
C GLU A 288 -2.00 5.62 -31.50
N VAL A 289 -0.82 5.03 -31.26
CA VAL A 289 0.40 5.48 -31.93
C VAL A 289 0.05 5.35 -33.42
N PRO A 290 -0.04 6.45 -34.19
CA PRO A 290 -0.45 6.35 -35.58
C PRO A 290 0.39 5.28 -36.26
N GLY A 291 -0.29 4.24 -36.74
CA GLY A 291 0.33 2.97 -37.09
C GLY A 291 1.52 3.16 -38.03
N GLY A 292 2.69 2.67 -37.59
CA GLY A 292 3.94 2.77 -38.33
C GLY A 292 4.47 4.20 -38.37
N ASP A 293 5.54 4.46 -37.63
CA ASP A 293 6.43 5.63 -37.77
C ASP A 293 6.15 6.82 -36.82
N GLY A 294 5.10 6.80 -35.99
CA GLY A 294 4.88 7.82 -34.95
C GLY A 294 5.62 7.52 -33.63
N GLU A 295 6.42 8.46 -33.14
CA GLU A 295 7.09 8.37 -31.81
C GLU A 295 6.10 8.75 -30.69
N LEU A 296 6.07 8.00 -29.59
CA LEU A 296 5.24 8.31 -28.40
C LEU A 296 5.71 9.64 -27.80
N THR A 297 4.83 10.65 -27.78
CA THR A 297 5.20 11.98 -27.29
C THR A 297 4.75 12.24 -25.85
N ILE A 298 5.46 13.13 -25.13
CA ILE A 298 5.15 13.48 -23.74
C ILE A 298 3.75 14.10 -23.58
N ASP A 299 3.28 14.87 -24.55
CA ASP A 299 1.94 15.45 -24.51
C ASP A 299 0.85 14.37 -24.64
N GLN A 300 1.06 13.31 -25.42
CA GLN A 300 0.15 12.16 -25.49
C GLN A 300 0.11 11.40 -24.16
N VAL A 301 1.28 11.16 -23.56
CA VAL A 301 1.40 10.48 -22.26
C VAL A 301 0.69 11.29 -21.18
N LEU A 302 1.00 12.58 -21.05
CA LEU A 302 0.37 13.44 -20.04
C LEU A 302 -1.14 13.55 -20.25
N TRP A 303 -1.58 13.80 -21.49
CA TRP A 303 -3.01 13.89 -21.80
C TRP A 303 -3.77 12.63 -21.40
N TYR A 304 -3.21 11.44 -21.65
CA TYR A 304 -3.83 10.19 -21.26
C TYR A 304 -4.23 10.15 -19.79
N PHE A 305 -3.39 10.72 -18.91
CA PHE A 305 -3.61 10.72 -17.46
C PHE A 305 -4.44 11.91 -16.96
N ILE A 306 -4.36 13.08 -17.59
CA ILE A 306 -5.08 14.28 -17.12
C ILE A 306 -6.42 14.50 -17.81
N GLN A 307 -6.73 13.78 -18.90
CA GLN A 307 -7.94 14.04 -19.70
C GLN A 307 -9.25 13.93 -18.88
N ASP A 308 -9.29 13.13 -17.82
CA ASP A 308 -10.45 13.01 -16.92
C ASP A 308 -10.23 13.75 -15.58
N SER A 309 -9.22 14.62 -15.50
CA SER A 309 -8.95 15.36 -14.27
C SER A 309 -10.15 16.21 -13.89
N ALA A 310 -10.50 16.20 -12.60
CA ALA A 310 -11.50 17.09 -12.05
C ALA A 310 -10.95 18.51 -11.76
N ASP A 311 -9.62 18.67 -11.83
CA ASP A 311 -8.92 19.92 -11.56
C ASP A 311 -8.76 20.73 -12.86
N PRO A 312 -9.39 21.91 -13.00
CA PRO A 312 -9.25 22.75 -14.20
C PRO A 312 -7.82 23.19 -14.47
N THR A 313 -6.97 23.29 -13.42
CA THR A 313 -5.59 23.78 -13.54
C THR A 313 -4.70 22.79 -14.29
N ASP A 314 -5.04 21.49 -14.31
CA ASP A 314 -4.32 20.49 -15.09
C ASP A 314 -4.39 20.78 -16.59
N PHE A 315 -5.59 21.13 -17.08
CA PHE A 315 -5.81 21.44 -18.48
C PHE A 315 -5.17 22.76 -18.90
N GLU A 316 -5.22 23.77 -18.04
CA GLU A 316 -4.57 25.07 -18.28
C GLU A 316 -3.06 24.92 -18.36
N ARG A 317 -2.46 24.18 -17.41
CA ARG A 317 -1.03 23.89 -17.41
C ARG A 317 -0.64 23.10 -18.65
N PHE A 318 -1.42 22.11 -19.05
CA PHE A 318 -1.18 21.33 -20.26
C PHE A 318 -1.14 22.22 -21.51
N ALA A 319 -2.17 23.05 -21.72
CA ALA A 319 -2.23 23.94 -22.87
C ALA A 319 -1.08 24.96 -22.89
N LYS A 320 -0.65 25.42 -21.71
CA LYS A 320 0.50 26.33 -21.57
C LYS A 320 1.83 25.67 -21.91
N VAL A 321 2.06 24.42 -21.48
CA VAL A 321 3.31 23.69 -21.72
C VAL A 321 3.36 23.14 -23.16
N PHE A 322 2.23 22.73 -23.71
CA PHE A 322 2.13 22.14 -25.05
C PHE A 322 1.25 22.96 -26.00
N PRO A 323 1.58 24.23 -26.28
CA PRO A 323 0.74 25.10 -27.11
C PRO A 323 0.61 24.61 -28.57
N LYS A 324 1.51 23.72 -29.01
CA LYS A 324 1.51 23.12 -30.35
C LYS A 324 0.84 21.73 -30.38
N SER A 325 0.45 21.18 -29.24
CA SER A 325 -0.25 19.89 -29.21
C SER A 325 -1.63 20.05 -29.86
N GLN A 326 -2.05 19.02 -30.60
CA GLN A 326 -3.41 18.95 -31.15
C GLN A 326 -4.49 18.94 -30.04
N LEU A 327 -4.08 18.64 -28.80
CA LEU A 327 -4.94 18.50 -27.64
C LEU A 327 -5.08 19.82 -26.85
N ALA A 328 -4.30 20.86 -27.15
CA ALA A 328 -4.29 22.11 -26.39
C ALA A 328 -5.65 22.85 -26.42
N ALA A 329 -6.33 22.87 -27.56
CA ALA A 329 -7.65 23.50 -27.69
C ALA A 329 -8.73 22.75 -26.89
N GLU A 330 -8.69 21.42 -26.89
CA GLU A 330 -9.59 20.58 -26.10
C GLU A 330 -9.32 20.75 -24.60
N ALA A 331 -8.05 20.85 -24.19
CA ALA A 331 -7.69 21.14 -22.80
C ALA A 331 -8.34 22.44 -22.28
N LEU A 332 -8.16 23.55 -23.00
CA LEU A 332 -8.74 24.84 -22.61
C LEU A 332 -10.27 24.79 -22.53
N LYS A 333 -10.90 24.07 -23.47
CA LYS A 333 -12.36 23.85 -23.44
C LYS A 333 -12.78 23.08 -22.19
N ARG A 334 -12.08 22.00 -21.82
CA ARG A 334 -12.38 21.22 -20.60
C ARG A 334 -12.21 22.04 -19.33
N SER A 335 -11.13 22.82 -19.19
CA SER A 335 -10.97 23.73 -18.04
C SER A 335 -12.20 24.61 -17.85
N SER A 336 -12.65 25.27 -18.92
CA SER A 336 -13.80 26.20 -18.84
C SER A 336 -15.10 25.53 -18.39
N LEU A 337 -15.35 24.28 -18.81
CA LEU A 337 -16.52 23.51 -18.38
C LEU A 337 -16.41 23.08 -16.91
N GLN A 338 -15.22 22.64 -16.49
CA GLN A 338 -14.94 22.19 -15.14
C GLN A 338 -15.10 23.33 -14.13
N VAL A 339 -14.54 24.51 -14.42
CA VAL A 339 -14.69 25.71 -13.59
C VAL A 339 -16.17 26.08 -13.43
N ALA A 340 -16.94 26.07 -14.53
CA ALA A 340 -18.36 26.39 -14.49
C ALA A 340 -19.16 25.40 -13.62
N GLU A 341 -18.81 24.12 -13.63
CA GLU A 341 -19.47 23.09 -12.82
C GLU A 341 -19.10 23.22 -11.33
N LEU A 342 -17.82 23.41 -11.01
CA LEU A 342 -17.39 23.58 -9.63
C LEU A 342 -17.94 24.88 -9.00
N GLN A 343 -18.09 25.95 -9.78
CA GLN A 343 -18.74 27.18 -9.34
C GLN A 343 -20.22 26.96 -8.98
N LYS A 344 -20.96 26.18 -9.76
CA LYS A 344 -22.36 25.83 -9.43
C LYS A 344 -22.47 25.05 -8.13
N ARG A 345 -21.47 24.22 -7.81
CA ARG A 345 -21.42 23.42 -6.58
C ARG A 345 -20.88 24.21 -5.37
N GLY A 346 -20.45 25.46 -5.55
CA GLY A 346 -19.84 26.27 -4.49
C GLY A 346 -18.44 25.78 -4.06
N LEU A 347 -17.82 24.87 -4.83
CA LEU A 347 -16.57 24.19 -4.48
C LEU A 347 -15.32 24.86 -5.09
N PHE A 348 -15.47 25.95 -5.85
CA PHE A 348 -14.36 26.67 -6.47
C PHE A 348 -14.46 28.17 -6.21
N VAL A 349 -13.53 28.66 -5.37
CA VAL A 349 -13.47 30.07 -4.94
C VAL A 349 -12.04 30.56 -5.17
N SER A 350 -11.88 31.68 -5.88
CA SER A 350 -10.57 32.34 -6.10
C SER A 350 -9.50 31.52 -6.82
N GLY A 351 -9.87 30.52 -7.63
CA GLY A 351 -8.91 29.70 -8.39
C GLY A 351 -8.38 28.46 -7.66
N ALA A 352 -8.98 28.09 -6.52
CA ALA A 352 -8.67 26.86 -5.79
C ALA A 352 -9.95 26.15 -5.29
N LEU A 353 -9.84 24.86 -4.96
CA LEU A 353 -10.89 24.10 -4.28
C LEU A 353 -11.17 24.73 -2.91
N ALA A 354 -12.44 25.01 -2.61
CA ALA A 354 -12.84 25.66 -1.37
C ALA A 354 -12.66 24.72 -0.16
N ALA A 355 -11.95 25.17 0.88
CA ALA A 355 -11.98 24.56 2.20
C ALA A 355 -13.11 25.19 3.03
N THR A 356 -13.77 24.42 3.91
CA THR A 356 -14.77 24.96 4.84
C THR A 356 -14.11 25.26 6.18
N PRO A 357 -13.78 26.52 6.51
CA PRO A 357 -13.18 26.85 7.79
C PRO A 357 -14.22 26.78 8.92
N ILE A 358 -13.90 26.06 10.00
CA ILE A 358 -14.65 26.10 11.28
C ILE A 358 -13.95 27.00 12.32
N SER A 359 -12.68 27.37 12.10
CA SER A 359 -12.00 28.36 12.94
C SER A 359 -12.31 29.77 12.46
N THR A 360 -12.75 30.63 13.38
CA THR A 360 -12.87 32.09 13.17
C THR A 360 -11.55 32.84 13.23
N GLU A 361 -10.43 32.13 13.43
CA GLU A 361 -9.09 32.74 13.35
C GLU A 361 -8.50 32.53 11.96
N PRO A 362 -8.02 33.60 11.29
CA PRO A 362 -7.31 33.44 10.04
C PRO A 362 -6.07 32.55 10.27
N PRO A 363 -5.67 31.72 9.29
CA PRO A 363 -4.37 31.09 9.35
C PRO A 363 -3.33 32.19 9.52
N SER A 364 -2.40 32.01 10.45
CA SER A 364 -1.28 32.93 10.61
C SER A 364 -0.39 32.84 9.37
N ASP A 365 -0.65 33.72 8.41
CA ASP A 365 0.25 34.04 7.32
C ASP A 365 1.48 34.75 7.92
N GLU A 366 2.38 33.99 8.55
CA GLU A 366 3.79 34.34 8.83
C GLU A 366 4.44 33.29 9.76
N ALA A 367 4.51 32.02 9.36
CA ALA A 367 5.45 31.05 9.94
C ALA A 367 5.68 29.78 9.08
N THR A 368 5.81 29.89 7.75
CA THR A 368 6.35 28.79 6.92
C THR A 368 7.87 28.89 6.70
N ALA A 369 8.56 29.61 7.59
CA ALA A 369 10.00 29.84 7.51
C ALA A 369 10.69 29.66 8.87
N ALA A 370 10.47 28.52 9.55
CA ALA A 370 11.32 28.02 10.63
C ALA A 370 10.92 26.60 11.07
N ALA A 371 11.12 25.58 10.23
CA ALA A 371 11.15 24.18 10.68
C ALA A 371 12.58 23.60 10.66
N GLY A 372 13.57 24.48 10.63
CA GLY A 372 14.99 24.16 10.68
C GLY A 372 15.57 24.41 12.07
N ALA A 373 15.24 23.58 13.07
CA ALA A 373 16.13 23.34 14.20
C ALA A 373 15.70 22.11 15.02
N GLU A 374 16.63 21.14 15.06
CA GLU A 374 16.87 20.25 16.20
C GLU A 374 15.77 19.25 16.59
N PHE A 375 15.73 18.11 15.89
CA PHE A 375 15.52 16.81 16.56
C PHE A 375 16.06 15.67 15.70
N ILE A 376 16.96 14.88 16.27
CA ILE A 376 17.63 13.71 15.69
C ILE A 376 16.75 12.50 15.99
N PHE A 377 16.30 11.72 15.00
CA PHE A 377 16.28 10.24 15.05
C PHE A 377 16.00 9.57 13.69
N GLN A 378 17.06 8.91 13.21
CA GLN A 378 17.17 7.68 12.38
C GLN A 378 15.97 7.23 11.53
N GLN A 379 16.09 7.45 10.21
CA GLN A 379 15.53 6.55 9.20
C GLN A 379 16.06 5.13 9.42
N ALA A 380 15.20 4.22 9.86
CA ALA A 380 15.46 2.80 9.85
C ALA A 380 15.13 2.26 8.44
N GLY A 381 16.12 2.29 7.54
CA GLY A 381 15.97 1.76 6.18
C GLY A 381 17.03 2.23 5.19
N GLU A 382 17.61 3.42 5.39
CA GLU A 382 18.66 3.97 4.53
C GLU A 382 19.90 4.43 5.31
N ARG A 383 20.37 3.63 6.29
CA ARG A 383 21.78 3.75 6.70
C ARG A 383 22.65 3.01 5.69
N ALA A 384 22.73 3.55 4.48
CA ALA A 384 24.00 3.52 3.78
C ALA A 384 24.93 4.46 4.55
N VAL A 385 25.78 3.91 5.42
CA VAL A 385 27.08 4.54 5.66
C VAL A 385 28.12 3.49 6.04
N SER A 386 28.87 3.04 5.04
CA SER A 386 30.32 3.05 5.12
C SER A 386 30.87 3.68 3.84
N GLU A 387 31.37 4.91 4.00
CA GLU A 387 32.32 5.64 3.14
C GLU A 387 32.21 5.47 1.61
N THR A 388 31.08 5.87 1.01
CA THR A 388 31.11 6.50 -0.34
C THR A 388 29.89 7.33 -0.74
N PHE A 389 28.82 7.47 0.06
CA PHE A 389 27.67 8.28 -0.36
C PHE A 389 27.13 9.26 0.70
N ARG A 390 27.04 10.50 0.22
CA ARG A 390 26.26 11.67 0.62
C ARG A 390 25.22 11.39 1.71
N ILE A 391 25.51 11.92 2.90
CA ILE A 391 24.45 12.37 3.82
C ILE A 391 23.68 13.43 3.03
N TRP A 392 22.45 13.13 2.62
CA TRP A 392 21.56 14.14 2.07
C TRP A 392 21.35 15.19 3.16
N PRO A 393 21.79 16.45 2.96
CA PRO A 393 21.51 17.47 3.96
C PRO A 393 20.00 17.66 4.00
N ARG A 394 19.46 17.80 5.22
CA ARG A 394 18.01 17.96 5.46
C ARG A 394 17.44 19.13 4.67
N GLU A 395 18.26 20.16 4.46
CA GLU A 395 18.02 21.27 3.56
C GLU A 395 19.23 21.43 2.64
N MET A 396 18.99 21.45 1.33
CA MET A 396 20.04 21.70 0.35
C MET A 396 20.43 23.18 0.41
N PRO A 397 21.72 23.54 0.44
CA PRO A 397 22.16 24.93 0.46
C PRO A 397 21.49 25.73 -0.67
N ASP A 398 20.86 26.83 -0.30
CA ASP A 398 20.19 27.72 -1.25
C ASP A 398 21.23 28.63 -1.93
N THR A 399 21.93 28.06 -2.91
CA THR A 399 22.87 28.79 -3.75
C THR A 399 22.36 28.83 -5.17
N GLN A 400 22.65 29.92 -5.90
CA GLN A 400 22.15 30.17 -7.26
C GLN A 400 22.49 29.06 -8.27
N SER A 401 23.50 28.24 -7.95
CA SER A 401 23.97 27.08 -8.73
C SER A 401 24.09 25.81 -7.87
N GLY A 402 23.40 25.76 -6.74
CA GLY A 402 23.41 24.64 -5.79
C GLY A 402 22.55 23.48 -6.26
N MET A 403 22.78 22.29 -5.70
CA MET A 403 21.97 21.10 -6.02
C MET A 403 20.45 21.33 -5.83
N LYS A 404 20.01 22.26 -4.96
CA LYS A 404 18.60 22.66 -4.80
C LYS A 404 17.96 23.10 -6.12
N THR A 405 18.69 23.79 -7.00
CA THR A 405 18.18 24.25 -8.30
C THR A 405 18.12 23.15 -9.36
N LEU A 406 18.73 21.99 -9.11
CA LEU A 406 18.72 20.80 -9.98
C LEU A 406 17.66 19.77 -9.59
N VAL A 407 17.08 19.90 -8.40
CA VAL A 407 16.02 19.04 -7.87
C VAL A 407 14.68 19.52 -8.41
N THR A 408 13.95 18.62 -9.04
CA THR A 408 12.59 18.84 -9.54
C THR A 408 11.58 18.14 -8.64
N ASP A 409 10.30 18.51 -8.74
CA ASP A 409 9.22 17.76 -8.08
C ASP A 409 9.20 16.28 -8.52
N CYS A 410 9.58 15.98 -9.77
CA CYS A 410 9.74 14.61 -10.24
C CYS A 410 10.74 13.82 -9.39
N ASP A 411 11.87 14.43 -9.02
CA ASP A 411 12.86 13.79 -8.15
C ASP A 411 12.23 13.46 -6.77
N LEU A 412 11.46 14.39 -6.21
CA LEU A 412 10.80 14.21 -4.91
C LEU A 412 9.71 13.14 -4.91
N TYR A 413 9.01 12.97 -6.04
CA TYR A 413 7.92 11.98 -6.15
C TYR A 413 8.38 10.62 -6.68
N ALA A 414 9.45 10.56 -7.47
CA ALA A 414 9.78 9.40 -8.30
C ALA A 414 11.25 8.96 -8.30
N ALA A 415 12.15 9.56 -7.52
CA ALA A 415 13.52 9.05 -7.40
C ALA A 415 13.54 7.59 -6.90
N ASP A 416 14.32 6.71 -7.54
CA ASP A 416 14.50 5.32 -7.10
C ASP A 416 15.58 5.25 -5.98
N PRO A 417 15.31 4.62 -4.83
CA PRO A 417 16.29 4.43 -3.76
C PRO A 417 17.59 3.75 -4.20
N ASN A 418 17.50 2.90 -5.23
CA ASN A 418 18.62 2.13 -5.79
C ASN A 418 19.28 2.80 -6.99
N ASP A 419 18.83 3.99 -7.40
CA ASP A 419 19.47 4.74 -8.46
C ASP A 419 20.77 5.39 -7.92
N PRO A 420 21.96 4.99 -8.40
CA PRO A 420 23.21 5.61 -7.99
C PRO A 420 23.36 7.06 -8.48
N GLN A 421 22.52 7.50 -9.41
CA GLN A 421 22.54 8.83 -10.04
C GLN A 421 21.47 9.78 -9.47
N ARG A 422 20.70 9.36 -8.46
CA ARG A 422 19.64 10.19 -7.84
C ARG A 422 20.18 11.47 -7.18
N VAL A 423 19.34 12.50 -7.17
CA VAL A 423 19.66 13.82 -6.60
C VAL A 423 18.90 14.17 -5.32
N VAL A 424 18.12 13.22 -4.79
CA VAL A 424 17.39 13.29 -3.51
C VAL A 424 17.27 11.87 -2.93
N PRO A 425 16.86 11.70 -1.66
CA PRO A 425 16.46 10.39 -1.14
C PRO A 425 15.41 9.72 -2.04
N GLY A 426 15.47 8.40 -2.16
CA GLY A 426 14.54 7.68 -3.02
C GLY A 426 13.15 7.51 -2.39
N VAL A 427 12.14 7.39 -3.23
CA VAL A 427 10.77 7.02 -2.85
C VAL A 427 10.60 5.54 -3.17
N THR A 428 10.20 4.69 -2.23
CA THR A 428 9.96 3.26 -2.51
C THR A 428 8.76 3.07 -3.45
N ASN A 429 8.70 1.97 -4.21
CA ASN A 429 7.70 1.80 -5.28
C ASN A 429 6.25 1.95 -4.78
N GLY A 430 5.90 1.39 -3.62
CA GLY A 430 4.55 1.52 -3.05
C GLY A 430 4.17 2.94 -2.61
N LEU A 431 5.15 3.86 -2.48
CA LEU A 431 4.94 5.25 -2.06
C LEU A 431 5.02 6.25 -3.21
N VAL A 432 5.34 5.81 -4.43
CA VAL A 432 5.28 6.70 -5.58
C VAL A 432 3.82 7.06 -5.83
N ASN A 433 3.46 8.32 -5.57
CA ASN A 433 2.16 8.82 -5.97
C ASN A 433 2.14 8.85 -7.50
N VAL A 434 1.43 7.91 -8.12
CA VAL A 434 1.40 7.77 -9.59
C VAL A 434 0.83 9.04 -10.24
N ARG A 435 -0.19 9.64 -9.62
CA ARG A 435 -0.88 10.85 -10.06
C ARG A 435 0.08 12.04 -10.18
N ASP A 436 0.77 12.33 -9.09
CA ASP A 436 1.63 13.51 -8.97
C ASP A 436 3.00 13.25 -9.60
N GLY A 437 3.48 11.99 -9.56
CA GLY A 437 4.67 11.54 -10.26
C GLY A 437 4.52 11.70 -11.77
N LEU A 438 3.41 11.26 -12.37
CA LEU A 438 3.19 11.41 -13.83
C LEU A 438 3.14 12.87 -14.26
N ARG A 439 2.42 13.72 -13.50
CA ARG A 439 2.36 15.17 -13.78
C ARG A 439 3.73 15.81 -13.63
N SER A 440 4.37 15.62 -12.48
CA SER A 440 5.63 16.28 -12.16
C SER A 440 6.75 15.82 -13.09
N CYS A 441 6.87 14.51 -13.34
CA CYS A 441 7.85 13.96 -14.26
C CYS A 441 7.56 14.30 -15.71
N GLY A 442 6.30 14.22 -16.16
CA GLY A 442 5.95 14.59 -17.52
C GLY A 442 6.22 16.07 -17.81
N TYR A 443 5.86 16.98 -16.91
CA TYR A 443 6.14 18.41 -17.10
C TYR A 443 7.63 18.75 -16.96
N ALA A 444 8.35 18.12 -16.04
CA ALA A 444 9.80 18.30 -15.92
C ALA A 444 10.51 17.79 -17.19
N LEU A 445 10.12 16.63 -17.69
CA LEU A 445 10.68 16.07 -18.93
C LEU A 445 10.29 16.88 -20.16
N ALA A 446 9.11 17.50 -20.19
CA ALA A 446 8.73 18.42 -21.26
C ALA A 446 9.65 19.66 -21.32
N ALA A 447 10.15 20.12 -20.17
CA ALA A 447 11.09 21.23 -20.08
C ALA A 447 12.54 20.83 -20.44
N ASP A 448 12.92 19.57 -20.20
CA ASP A 448 14.24 19.02 -20.53
C ASP A 448 14.14 17.59 -21.12
N PRO A 449 13.71 17.43 -22.38
CA PRO A 449 13.35 16.12 -22.97
C PRO A 449 14.52 15.14 -23.07
N SER A 450 15.74 15.65 -23.14
CA SER A 450 16.96 14.85 -23.21
C SER A 450 17.42 14.33 -21.85
N ASN A 451 16.82 14.75 -20.74
CA ASN A 451 17.33 14.41 -19.41
C ASN A 451 17.15 12.92 -19.08
N PRO A 452 18.22 12.11 -19.01
CA PRO A 452 18.07 10.66 -18.82
C PRO A 452 17.55 10.30 -17.42
N ARG A 453 17.79 11.16 -16.41
CA ARG A 453 17.25 10.99 -15.06
C ARG A 453 15.73 11.16 -15.07
N LEU A 454 15.21 12.20 -15.73
CA LEU A 454 13.76 12.43 -15.82
C LEU A 454 13.06 11.38 -16.70
N GLN A 455 13.71 10.93 -17.78
CA GLN A 455 13.23 9.78 -18.58
C GLN A 455 13.13 8.51 -17.70
N PHE A 456 14.18 8.20 -16.93
CA PHE A 456 14.18 7.06 -16.00
C PHE A 456 13.09 7.17 -14.93
N GLN A 457 12.91 8.35 -14.34
CA GLN A 457 11.89 8.56 -13.31
C GLN A 457 10.48 8.47 -13.89
N LEU A 458 10.20 9.06 -15.06
CA LEU A 458 8.91 8.90 -15.73
C LEU A 458 8.63 7.43 -16.07
N ALA A 459 9.63 6.73 -16.62
CA ALA A 459 9.53 5.29 -16.90
C ALA A 459 9.16 4.49 -15.65
N ARG A 460 9.77 4.81 -14.51
CA ARG A 460 9.46 4.20 -13.21
C ARG A 460 8.02 4.45 -12.78
N VAL A 461 7.52 5.68 -12.90
CA VAL A 461 6.12 5.97 -12.56
C VAL A 461 5.17 5.21 -13.49
N LEU A 462 5.50 5.11 -14.78
CA LEU A 462 4.72 4.35 -15.77
C LEU A 462 4.74 2.84 -15.49
N GLU A 463 5.86 2.28 -15.05
CA GLU A 463 5.98 0.88 -14.63
C GLU A 463 5.01 0.59 -13.47
N ILE A 464 5.01 1.47 -12.46
CA ILE A 464 4.11 1.39 -11.29
C ILE A 464 2.65 1.57 -11.71
N ALA A 465 2.38 2.45 -12.68
CA ALA A 465 1.08 2.63 -13.32
C ALA A 465 0.67 1.48 -14.25
N LYS A 466 1.49 0.43 -14.36
CA LYS A 466 1.30 -0.74 -15.22
C LYS A 466 1.22 -0.43 -16.72
N ARG A 467 1.73 0.72 -17.14
CA ARG A 467 1.91 1.11 -18.55
C ARG A 467 3.27 0.64 -19.04
N TYR A 468 3.43 -0.68 -19.09
CA TYR A 468 4.73 -1.32 -19.27
C TYR A 468 5.38 -1.04 -20.62
N ASP A 469 4.58 -0.88 -21.67
CA ASP A 469 5.02 -0.48 -23.01
C ASP A 469 5.66 0.92 -22.98
N TRP A 470 5.01 1.88 -22.35
CA TRP A 470 5.52 3.24 -22.20
C TRP A 470 6.72 3.30 -21.25
N ALA A 471 6.67 2.55 -20.14
CA ALA A 471 7.77 2.43 -19.20
C ALA A 471 9.04 1.91 -19.89
N GLU A 472 8.92 0.84 -20.67
CA GLU A 472 10.04 0.30 -21.43
C GLU A 472 10.60 1.32 -22.41
N HIS A 473 9.75 2.02 -23.16
CA HIS A 473 10.20 3.07 -24.09
C HIS A 473 11.06 4.14 -23.40
N PHE A 474 10.59 4.70 -22.29
CA PHE A 474 11.35 5.73 -21.57
C PHE A 474 12.61 5.18 -20.88
N TYR A 475 12.60 3.92 -20.42
CA TYR A 475 13.83 3.27 -19.96
C TYR A 475 14.82 3.05 -21.10
N GLU A 476 14.36 2.69 -22.29
CA GLU A 476 15.22 2.55 -23.47
C GLU A 476 15.86 3.89 -23.83
N LEU A 477 15.11 4.99 -23.86
CA LEU A 477 15.64 6.34 -24.07
C LEU A 477 16.72 6.71 -23.04
N ALA A 478 16.44 6.48 -21.75
CA ALA A 478 17.42 6.74 -20.70
C ALA A 478 18.67 5.85 -20.85
N SER A 479 18.48 4.59 -21.24
CA SER A 479 19.57 3.61 -21.40
C SER A 479 20.48 3.90 -22.61
N GLN A 480 19.94 4.48 -23.69
CA GLN A 480 20.73 4.93 -24.85
C GLN A 480 21.77 5.98 -24.43
N GLN A 481 21.44 6.77 -23.41
CA GLN A 481 22.31 7.76 -22.79
C GLN A 481 23.19 7.20 -21.66
N GLN A 482 23.31 5.87 -21.57
CA GLN A 482 24.09 5.16 -20.55
C GLN A 482 23.59 5.40 -19.11
N TYR A 483 22.28 5.64 -18.91
CA TYR A 483 21.71 5.72 -17.56
C TYR A 483 21.65 4.32 -16.93
N SER A 484 22.52 4.08 -15.95
CA SER A 484 22.78 2.71 -15.48
C SER A 484 21.57 2.06 -14.79
N ALA A 485 20.75 2.85 -14.08
CA ALA A 485 19.55 2.37 -13.43
C ALA A 485 18.46 1.95 -14.43
N ALA A 486 18.40 2.59 -15.61
CA ALA A 486 17.44 2.22 -16.65
C ALA A 486 17.74 0.82 -17.22
N PHE A 487 19.01 0.50 -17.47
CA PHE A 487 19.42 -0.86 -17.83
C PHE A 487 19.04 -1.88 -16.74
N VAL A 488 19.22 -1.55 -15.45
CA VAL A 488 18.84 -2.45 -14.36
C VAL A 488 17.33 -2.70 -14.34
N ASN A 489 16.51 -1.67 -14.56
CA ASN A 489 15.05 -1.82 -14.54
C ASN A 489 14.55 -2.57 -15.79
N LEU A 490 15.09 -2.31 -16.99
CA LEU A 490 14.84 -3.14 -18.17
C LEU A 490 15.19 -4.61 -17.93
N GLY A 491 16.34 -4.86 -17.30
CA GLY A 491 16.76 -6.21 -16.94
C GLY A 491 15.83 -6.85 -15.91
N TYR A 492 15.34 -6.08 -14.94
CA TYR A 492 14.34 -6.55 -13.96
C TYR A 492 13.01 -6.88 -14.62
N MET A 493 12.49 -6.02 -15.52
CA MET A 493 11.27 -6.27 -16.27
C MET A 493 11.37 -7.55 -17.08
N ALA A 494 12.47 -7.77 -17.80
CA ALA A 494 12.72 -9.00 -18.55
C ALA A 494 12.81 -10.24 -17.65
N ARG A 495 13.52 -10.15 -16.51
CA ARG A 495 13.68 -11.27 -15.56
C ARG A 495 12.35 -11.65 -14.87
N ALA A 496 11.50 -10.67 -14.61
CA ALA A 496 10.24 -10.83 -13.88
C ALA A 496 9.03 -11.08 -14.81
N GLY A 497 9.17 -10.85 -16.12
CA GLY A 497 8.05 -10.94 -17.05
C GLY A 497 7.05 -9.79 -16.88
N ILE A 498 7.55 -8.58 -16.66
CA ILE A 498 6.71 -7.39 -16.50
C ILE A 498 6.47 -6.78 -17.89
N GLY A 499 5.20 -6.73 -18.31
CA GLY A 499 4.81 -6.26 -19.65
C GLY A 499 5.08 -7.24 -20.79
N ARG A 500 5.68 -8.40 -20.52
CA ARG A 500 5.98 -9.46 -21.50
C ARG A 500 6.36 -10.77 -20.81
N GLU A 501 6.64 -11.80 -21.61
CA GLU A 501 7.18 -13.07 -21.10
C GLU A 501 8.57 -12.92 -20.46
N VAL A 502 8.88 -13.83 -19.53
CA VAL A 502 10.18 -13.89 -18.86
C VAL A 502 11.30 -14.18 -19.87
N ASP A 503 12.33 -13.35 -19.88
CA ASP A 503 13.54 -13.51 -20.68
C ASP A 503 14.80 -13.25 -19.84
N TYR A 504 15.36 -14.33 -19.30
CA TYR A 504 16.58 -14.26 -18.51
C TYR A 504 17.81 -13.86 -19.31
N LYS A 505 17.85 -14.13 -20.62
CA LYS A 505 19.00 -13.77 -21.47
C LYS A 505 19.02 -12.27 -21.70
N ARG A 506 17.89 -11.68 -22.10
CA ARG A 506 17.72 -10.23 -22.21
C ARG A 506 17.98 -9.52 -20.87
N ALA A 507 17.52 -10.11 -19.76
CA ALA A 507 17.82 -9.58 -18.44
C ALA A 507 19.33 -9.50 -18.16
N LEU A 508 20.06 -10.60 -18.41
CA LEU A 508 21.50 -10.65 -18.25
C LEU A 508 22.21 -9.66 -19.17
N ASP A 509 21.80 -9.55 -20.44
CA ASP A 509 22.37 -8.61 -21.41
C ASP A 509 22.28 -7.16 -20.90
N PHE A 510 21.14 -6.77 -20.33
CA PHE A 510 21.00 -5.44 -19.73
C PHE A 510 21.83 -5.27 -18.45
N TYR A 511 21.87 -6.26 -17.56
CA TYR A 511 22.72 -6.19 -16.37
C TYR A 511 24.21 -6.09 -16.73
N MET A 512 24.65 -6.79 -17.78
CA MET A 512 26.01 -6.71 -18.30
C MET A 512 26.34 -5.35 -18.94
N LYS A 513 25.34 -4.63 -19.47
CA LYS A 513 25.52 -3.23 -19.92
C LYS A 513 25.62 -2.25 -18.75
N ALA A 514 24.86 -2.47 -17.67
CA ALA A 514 24.85 -1.61 -16.49
C ALA A 514 26.08 -1.79 -15.58
N ALA A 515 26.60 -3.02 -15.46
CA ALA A 515 27.71 -3.36 -14.58
C ALA A 515 29.03 -2.56 -14.81
N PRO A 516 29.49 -2.34 -16.07
CA PRO A 516 30.68 -1.52 -16.33
C PRO A 516 30.46 -0.03 -16.06
N LEU A 517 29.19 0.44 -16.03
CA LEU A 517 28.83 1.82 -15.66
C LEU A 517 28.88 2.07 -14.14
N GLY A 518 29.39 1.12 -13.36
CA GLY A 518 29.54 1.26 -11.91
C GLY A 518 28.30 0.85 -11.10
N ASN A 519 27.25 0.34 -11.73
CA ASN A 519 26.02 -0.01 -11.03
C ASN A 519 26.20 -1.30 -10.20
N LEU A 520 26.21 -1.16 -8.87
CA LEU A 520 26.49 -2.25 -7.93
C LEU A 520 25.34 -3.27 -7.88
N ARG A 521 24.09 -2.82 -8.04
CA ARG A 521 22.91 -3.70 -8.16
C ARG A 521 23.02 -4.57 -9.41
N ALA A 522 23.44 -4.00 -10.55
CA ALA A 522 23.70 -4.76 -11.77
C ALA A 522 24.76 -5.85 -11.56
N ARG A 523 25.91 -5.51 -10.97
CA ARG A 523 26.97 -6.49 -10.65
C ARG A 523 26.46 -7.62 -9.77
N THR A 524 25.66 -7.33 -8.74
CA THR A 524 25.01 -8.37 -7.92
C THR A 524 24.02 -9.21 -8.74
N ASN A 525 23.25 -8.61 -9.63
CA ASN A 525 22.31 -9.36 -10.47
C ASN A 525 23.03 -10.27 -11.48
N VAL A 526 24.14 -9.82 -12.07
CA VAL A 526 25.02 -10.66 -12.90
C VAL A 526 25.55 -11.84 -12.08
N GLY A 527 26.05 -11.59 -10.86
CA GLY A 527 26.52 -12.66 -9.98
C GLY A 527 25.44 -13.69 -9.65
N THR A 528 24.22 -13.21 -9.40
CA THR A 528 23.05 -14.08 -9.17
C THR A 528 22.70 -14.91 -10.40
N ALA A 529 22.75 -14.30 -11.59
CA ALA A 529 22.47 -14.98 -12.85
C ALA A 529 23.42 -16.15 -13.09
N TYR A 530 24.73 -15.96 -12.86
CA TYR A 530 25.73 -17.03 -12.95
C TYR A 530 25.54 -18.12 -11.88
N ILE A 531 25.26 -17.75 -10.62
CA ILE A 531 25.02 -18.73 -9.54
C ILE A 531 23.80 -19.61 -9.82
N ARG A 532 22.75 -19.04 -10.42
CA ARG A 532 21.47 -19.73 -10.67
C ARG A 532 21.32 -20.28 -12.09
N GLY A 533 22.25 -19.99 -13.00
CA GLY A 533 22.15 -20.34 -14.42
C GLY A 533 21.01 -19.63 -15.15
N GLN A 534 20.70 -18.38 -14.78
CA GLN A 534 19.61 -17.60 -15.38
C GLN A 534 20.13 -16.82 -16.59
N GLY A 535 19.77 -17.24 -17.81
CA GLY A 535 20.20 -16.60 -19.06
C GLY A 535 21.63 -16.94 -19.49
N VAL A 536 22.34 -17.76 -18.71
CA VAL A 536 23.71 -18.21 -18.92
C VAL A 536 23.90 -19.59 -18.28
N PRO A 537 24.82 -20.44 -18.75
CA PRO A 537 25.16 -21.67 -18.05
C PRO A 537 25.56 -21.40 -16.59
N GLN A 538 25.09 -22.25 -15.67
CA GLN A 538 25.38 -22.11 -14.25
C GLN A 538 26.89 -22.18 -14.00
N ASN A 539 27.43 -21.15 -13.37
CA ASN A 539 28.84 -21.04 -12.98
C ASN A 539 28.94 -20.25 -11.67
N PRO A 540 28.76 -20.89 -10.51
CA PRO A 540 28.79 -20.22 -9.23
C PRO A 540 30.11 -19.50 -8.94
N GLU A 541 31.25 -20.03 -9.40
CA GLU A 541 32.58 -19.44 -9.23
C GLU A 541 32.68 -18.07 -9.91
N GLU A 542 32.19 -17.95 -11.15
CA GLU A 542 32.08 -16.67 -11.86
C GLU A 542 31.15 -15.71 -11.11
N GLY A 543 30.00 -16.20 -10.64
CA GLY A 543 29.06 -15.37 -9.89
C GLY A 543 29.64 -14.79 -8.60
N ILE A 544 30.56 -15.51 -7.95
CA ILE A 544 31.31 -15.04 -6.79
C ILE A 544 32.27 -13.90 -7.15
N LEU A 545 32.89 -13.92 -8.34
CA LEU A 545 33.74 -12.81 -8.79
C LEU A 545 32.93 -11.51 -8.91
N TRP A 546 31.72 -11.59 -9.47
CA TRP A 546 30.79 -10.46 -9.55
C TRP A 546 30.32 -9.96 -8.18
N TYR A 547 30.00 -10.88 -7.26
CA TYR A 547 29.70 -10.51 -5.87
C TYR A 547 30.87 -9.81 -5.20
N ARG A 548 32.10 -10.31 -5.35
CA ARG A 548 33.30 -9.67 -4.81
C ARG A 548 33.51 -8.27 -5.38
N LEU A 549 33.28 -8.07 -6.68
CA LEU A 549 33.41 -6.75 -7.33
C LEU A 549 32.39 -5.72 -6.80
N ALA A 550 31.16 -6.15 -6.51
CA ALA A 550 30.16 -5.28 -5.89
C ALA A 550 30.46 -5.05 -4.40
N ALA A 551 30.85 -6.11 -3.68
CA ALA A 551 31.16 -6.07 -2.25
C ALA A 551 32.39 -5.21 -1.93
N SER A 552 33.42 -5.24 -2.77
CA SER A 552 34.62 -4.39 -2.61
C SER A 552 34.32 -2.89 -2.77
N SER A 553 33.19 -2.55 -3.39
CA SER A 553 32.69 -1.18 -3.52
C SER A 553 31.68 -0.82 -2.42
N GLY A 554 31.62 -1.59 -1.33
CA GLY A 554 30.76 -1.32 -0.18
C GLY A 554 29.29 -1.73 -0.36
N TRP A 555 28.92 -2.42 -1.44
CA TRP A 555 27.52 -2.82 -1.66
C TRP A 555 27.10 -3.92 -0.69
N SER A 556 26.37 -3.52 0.34
CA SER A 556 26.04 -4.34 1.49
C SER A 556 25.13 -5.54 1.15
N ASN A 557 24.31 -5.44 0.10
CA ASN A 557 23.58 -6.57 -0.50
C ASN A 557 24.53 -7.63 -1.08
N ALA A 558 25.58 -7.23 -1.79
CA ALA A 558 26.58 -8.16 -2.31
C ALA A 558 27.44 -8.77 -1.20
N ILE A 559 27.80 -8.00 -0.17
CA ILE A 559 28.53 -8.50 1.01
C ILE A 559 27.69 -9.59 1.70
N THR A 560 26.38 -9.34 1.86
CA THR A 560 25.46 -10.32 2.45
C THR A 560 25.37 -11.58 1.57
N ALA A 561 25.18 -11.42 0.26
CA ALA A 561 25.11 -12.54 -0.68
C ALA A 561 26.41 -13.37 -0.72
N LEU A 562 27.57 -12.72 -0.61
CA LEU A 562 28.86 -13.39 -0.50
C LEU A 562 28.98 -14.19 0.81
N GLY A 563 28.58 -13.62 1.94
CA GLY A 563 28.54 -14.33 3.23
C GLY A 563 27.63 -15.56 3.17
N ASP A 564 26.52 -15.43 2.45
CA ASP A 564 25.55 -16.49 2.25
C ASP A 564 26.10 -17.63 1.37
N SER A 565 26.90 -17.29 0.35
CA SER A 565 27.66 -18.25 -0.45
C SER A 565 28.74 -18.97 0.35
N PHE A 566 29.50 -18.28 1.22
CA PHE A 566 30.46 -18.92 2.11
C PHE A 566 29.80 -19.85 3.13
N ARG A 567 28.65 -19.47 3.68
CA ARG A 567 27.89 -20.32 4.60
C ARG A 567 27.38 -21.61 3.94
N ARG A 568 26.96 -21.52 2.67
CA ARG A 568 26.45 -22.68 1.91
C ARG A 568 27.52 -23.47 1.15
N GLY A 569 28.70 -22.88 0.92
CA GLY A 569 29.71 -23.43 0.01
C GLY A 569 29.33 -23.34 -1.47
N THR A 570 28.61 -22.28 -1.88
CA THR A 570 28.17 -22.08 -3.27
C THR A 570 29.20 -21.26 -4.04
N GLY A 571 29.91 -21.87 -4.99
CA GLY A 571 30.98 -21.21 -5.78
C GLY A 571 32.24 -20.84 -5.00
N VAL A 572 32.27 -21.17 -3.71
CA VAL A 572 33.39 -21.03 -2.78
C VAL A 572 33.41 -22.21 -1.84
N LYS A 573 34.58 -22.53 -1.27
CA LYS A 573 34.65 -23.49 -0.17
C LYS A 573 33.83 -22.96 1.01
N LYS A 574 33.01 -23.82 1.62
CA LYS A 574 32.24 -23.46 2.82
C LYS A 574 33.18 -22.95 3.92
N ASP A 575 32.89 -21.76 4.44
CA ASP A 575 33.63 -21.13 5.52
C ASP A 575 32.69 -20.26 6.38
N ASP A 576 32.32 -20.81 7.53
CA ASP A 576 31.40 -20.15 8.45
C ASP A 576 32.02 -18.94 9.17
N VAL A 577 33.34 -18.90 9.32
CA VAL A 577 34.07 -17.77 9.93
C VAL A 577 34.03 -16.58 8.97
N GLU A 578 34.37 -16.81 7.71
CA GLU A 578 34.33 -15.77 6.67
C GLU A 578 32.90 -15.31 6.41
N ALA A 579 31.92 -16.23 6.38
CA ALA A 579 30.52 -15.87 6.29
C ALA A 579 30.09 -14.90 7.40
N THR A 580 30.47 -15.19 8.64
CA THR A 580 30.10 -14.36 9.79
C THR A 580 30.81 -13.02 9.80
N ARG A 581 32.08 -12.98 9.35
CA ARG A 581 32.81 -11.72 9.15
C ARG A 581 32.11 -10.82 8.13
N LEU A 582 31.63 -11.39 7.03
CA LEU A 582 30.88 -10.67 6.00
C LEU A 582 29.52 -10.21 6.50
N TYR A 583 28.79 -11.04 7.26
CA TYR A 583 27.54 -10.59 7.90
C TYR A 583 27.77 -9.44 8.88
N ALA A 584 28.85 -9.47 9.67
CA ALA A 584 29.21 -8.35 10.54
C ALA A 584 29.47 -7.07 9.74
N ALA A 585 30.27 -7.14 8.68
CA ALA A 585 30.55 -5.98 7.83
C ALA A 585 29.27 -5.41 7.16
N ALA A 586 28.38 -6.27 6.67
CA ALA A 586 27.12 -5.84 6.09
C ALA A 586 26.15 -5.28 7.14
N ALA A 587 26.11 -5.86 8.34
CA ALA A 587 25.30 -5.38 9.47
C ALA A 587 25.78 -3.99 9.95
N ASP A 588 27.09 -3.77 10.03
CA ASP A 588 27.68 -2.47 10.35
C ASP A 588 27.33 -1.43 9.29
N ALA A 589 27.25 -1.84 8.02
CA ALA A 589 26.75 -1.04 6.89
C ALA A 589 25.21 -0.96 6.80
N GLY A 590 24.48 -1.35 7.86
CA GLY A 590 23.03 -1.16 7.97
C GLY A 590 22.16 -2.24 7.33
N GLN A 591 22.73 -3.35 6.81
CA GLN A 591 21.93 -4.42 6.21
C GLN A 591 21.16 -5.23 7.23
N ILE A 592 19.85 -5.14 7.12
CA ILE A 592 18.89 -5.67 8.08
C ILE A 592 18.88 -7.21 8.07
N ASP A 593 18.99 -7.83 6.89
CA ASP A 593 19.11 -9.30 6.78
C ASP A 593 20.46 -9.81 7.30
N ALA A 594 21.55 -9.05 7.09
CA ALA A 594 22.86 -9.40 7.62
C ALA A 594 22.89 -9.34 9.15
N MET A 595 22.23 -8.36 9.77
CA MET A 595 22.05 -8.31 11.24
C MET A 595 21.37 -9.57 11.77
N THR A 596 20.32 -10.03 11.09
CA THR A 596 19.61 -11.26 11.45
C THR A 596 20.50 -12.49 11.32
N ASN A 597 21.23 -12.61 10.20
CA ASN A 597 22.17 -13.71 9.96
C ASN A 597 23.33 -13.72 10.97
N LEU A 598 23.88 -12.56 11.31
CA LEU A 598 24.89 -12.39 12.35
C LEU A 598 24.34 -12.81 13.72
N GLY A 599 23.11 -12.39 14.05
CA GLY A 599 22.44 -12.79 15.28
C GLY A 599 22.34 -14.31 15.40
N ARG A 600 21.91 -14.97 14.32
CA ARG A 600 21.84 -16.45 14.26
C ARG A 600 23.22 -17.10 14.39
N ALA A 601 24.25 -16.52 13.78
CA ALA A 601 25.62 -17.01 13.90
C ALA A 601 26.10 -17.00 15.36
N TYR A 602 25.85 -15.93 16.11
CA TYR A 602 26.17 -15.86 17.54
C TYR A 602 25.38 -16.86 18.38
N VAL A 603 24.07 -17.05 18.12
CA VAL A 603 23.24 -18.03 18.83
C VAL A 603 23.75 -19.46 18.62
N SER A 604 24.11 -19.80 17.39
CA SER A 604 24.55 -21.15 17.03
C SER A 604 26.06 -21.40 17.24
N GLY A 605 26.87 -20.35 17.46
CA GLY A 605 28.33 -20.45 17.45
C GLY A 605 28.91 -20.77 16.08
N LEU A 606 28.24 -20.33 15.01
CA LEU A 606 28.63 -20.61 13.64
C LEU A 606 29.72 -19.61 13.22
N GLY A 607 30.98 -20.05 13.13
CA GLY A 607 32.11 -19.19 12.74
C GLY A 607 32.51 -18.12 13.77
N VAL A 608 31.83 -18.04 14.91
CA VAL A 608 32.10 -17.14 16.03
C VAL A 608 31.86 -17.85 17.35
N LYS A 609 32.46 -17.36 18.44
CA LYS A 609 32.17 -17.86 19.78
C LYS A 609 30.68 -17.66 20.08
N LYS A 610 30.01 -18.72 20.52
CA LYS A 610 28.58 -18.70 20.89
C LYS A 610 28.30 -17.62 21.94
N ASP A 611 27.34 -16.75 21.65
CA ASP A 611 26.86 -15.66 22.51
C ASP A 611 25.38 -15.41 22.24
N VAL A 612 24.51 -16.12 22.96
CA VAL A 612 23.05 -16.08 22.72
C VAL A 612 22.48 -14.69 22.98
N LYS A 613 22.94 -14.00 24.02
CA LYS A 613 22.45 -12.68 24.39
C LYS A 613 22.77 -11.65 23.30
N ARG A 614 24.01 -11.62 22.82
CA ARG A 614 24.39 -10.74 21.70
C ARG A 614 23.58 -11.06 20.44
N GLY A 615 23.36 -12.35 20.15
CA GLY A 615 22.55 -12.78 19.02
C GLY A 615 21.10 -12.30 19.10
N TYR A 616 20.49 -12.41 20.28
CA TYR A 616 19.16 -11.88 20.57
C TYR A 616 19.08 -10.36 20.37
N ASP A 617 20.05 -9.60 20.90
CA ASP A 617 20.05 -8.13 20.79
C ASP A 617 20.15 -7.66 19.34
N LEU A 618 20.95 -8.34 18.51
CA LEU A 618 21.01 -8.09 17.07
C LEU A 618 19.67 -8.36 16.38
N MET A 619 18.97 -9.44 16.76
CA MET A 619 17.65 -9.75 16.21
C MET A 619 16.58 -8.74 16.64
N ILE A 620 16.62 -8.23 17.88
CA ILE A 620 15.72 -7.17 18.32
C ILE A 620 15.96 -5.89 17.53
N ARG A 621 17.23 -5.49 17.33
CA ARG A 621 17.56 -4.34 16.47
C ARG A 621 17.07 -4.53 15.04
N ALA A 622 17.29 -5.71 14.46
CA ALA A 622 16.79 -6.02 13.11
C ALA A 622 15.24 -5.99 13.06
N THR A 623 14.57 -6.42 14.14
CA THR A 623 13.11 -6.34 14.30
C THR A 623 12.63 -4.89 14.32
N GLU A 624 13.29 -4.01 15.06
CA GLU A 624 12.99 -2.57 15.11
C GLU A 624 13.20 -1.90 13.74
N MET A 625 14.14 -2.43 12.94
CA MET A 625 14.38 -1.99 11.56
C MET A 625 13.47 -2.67 10.52
N GLY A 626 12.46 -3.43 10.96
CA GLY A 626 11.44 -4.00 10.09
C GLY A 626 11.68 -5.44 9.62
N ASN A 627 12.82 -6.08 9.94
CA ASN A 627 13.10 -7.44 9.46
C ASN A 627 11.95 -8.41 9.77
N GLN A 628 11.52 -9.17 8.76
CA GLN A 628 10.42 -10.12 8.92
C GLN A 628 10.83 -11.42 9.64
N TYR A 629 12.09 -11.85 9.53
CA TYR A 629 12.61 -13.10 10.08
C TYR A 629 13.16 -12.98 11.50
N ALA A 630 13.78 -11.84 11.82
CA ALA A 630 14.39 -11.58 13.12
C ALA A 630 13.45 -11.79 14.32
N PRO A 631 12.19 -11.29 14.31
CA PRO A 631 11.30 -11.49 15.45
C PRO A 631 10.99 -12.96 15.70
N PHE A 632 10.86 -13.78 14.66
CA PHE A 632 10.70 -15.24 14.80
C PHE A 632 11.88 -15.87 15.54
N TYR A 633 13.12 -15.57 15.11
CA TYR A 633 14.30 -16.15 15.75
C TYR A 633 14.48 -15.66 17.19
N ALA A 634 14.18 -14.39 17.46
CA ALA A 634 14.22 -13.83 18.81
C ALA A 634 13.16 -14.49 19.72
N ALA A 635 11.94 -14.72 19.21
CA ALA A 635 10.88 -15.38 19.96
C ALA A 635 11.27 -16.80 20.41
N ARG A 636 11.91 -17.58 19.53
CA ARG A 636 12.36 -18.95 19.87
C ARG A 636 13.36 -18.98 21.03
N LEU A 637 14.18 -17.93 21.19
CA LEU A 637 15.07 -17.79 22.34
C LEU A 637 14.30 -17.50 23.63
N LEU A 638 13.27 -16.66 23.56
CA LEU A 638 12.40 -16.33 24.70
C LEU A 638 11.49 -17.49 25.12
N VAL A 639 11.09 -18.37 24.20
CA VAL A 639 10.37 -19.61 24.56
C VAL A 639 11.26 -20.53 25.39
N LYS A 640 12.53 -20.69 24.97
CA LYS A 640 13.50 -21.58 25.62
C LYS A 640 14.06 -21.02 26.93
N GLY A 641 14.36 -19.73 26.99
CA GLY A 641 14.99 -19.09 28.15
C GLY A 641 16.44 -19.54 28.37
N GLU A 642 17.33 -19.29 27.40
CA GLU A 642 18.73 -19.74 27.45
C GLU A 642 19.75 -18.61 27.25
N GLY A 643 20.99 -18.81 27.72
CA GLY A 643 22.12 -17.93 27.42
C GLY A 643 21.94 -16.46 27.79
N ASN A 644 21.47 -16.20 29.01
CA ASN A 644 21.14 -14.87 29.56
C ASN A 644 19.99 -14.13 28.85
N VAL A 645 19.17 -14.85 28.10
CA VAL A 645 17.86 -14.38 27.62
C VAL A 645 16.80 -15.09 28.47
N PRO A 646 16.15 -14.40 29.44
CA PRO A 646 15.12 -15.02 30.28
C PRO A 646 13.92 -15.50 29.46
N ARG A 647 13.25 -16.55 29.94
CA ARG A 647 11.99 -16.99 29.34
C ARG A 647 10.94 -15.88 29.45
N ASP A 648 10.32 -15.52 28.33
CA ASP A 648 9.23 -14.55 28.27
C ASP A 648 8.20 -14.99 27.23
N ALA A 649 7.17 -15.70 27.71
CA ALA A 649 6.13 -16.28 26.88
C ALA A 649 5.28 -15.22 26.16
N ASN A 650 5.01 -14.10 26.82
CA ASN A 650 4.18 -13.03 26.27
C ASN A 650 4.93 -12.29 25.16
N ARG A 651 6.21 -11.97 25.40
CA ARG A 651 7.05 -11.32 24.39
C ARG A 651 7.34 -12.25 23.22
N ALA A 652 7.52 -13.55 23.47
CA ALA A 652 7.68 -14.54 22.41
C ALA A 652 6.46 -14.59 21.49
N LEU A 653 5.25 -14.65 22.06
CA LEU A 653 4.00 -14.62 21.31
C LEU A 653 3.90 -13.35 20.44
N ALA A 654 4.10 -12.18 21.05
CA ALA A 654 4.02 -10.90 20.34
C ALA A 654 5.02 -10.81 19.15
N LEU A 655 6.24 -11.32 19.33
CA LEU A 655 7.23 -11.36 18.25
C LEU A 655 6.87 -12.35 17.14
N LEU A 656 6.32 -13.53 17.47
CA LEU A 656 5.86 -14.47 16.45
C LEU A 656 4.69 -13.90 15.64
N GLU A 657 3.72 -13.28 16.31
CA GLU A 657 2.61 -12.61 15.62
C GLU A 657 3.11 -11.46 14.74
N LEU A 658 4.09 -10.67 15.22
CA LEU A 658 4.72 -9.63 14.40
C LEU A 658 5.42 -10.21 13.16
N SER A 659 6.17 -11.30 13.32
CA SER A 659 6.84 -11.99 12.22
C SER A 659 5.85 -12.49 11.16
N ALA A 660 4.76 -13.10 11.60
CA ALA A 660 3.66 -13.54 10.74
C ALA A 660 3.00 -12.36 10.00
N ARG A 661 2.70 -11.26 10.71
CA ARG A 661 2.16 -10.04 10.10
C ARG A 661 3.11 -9.42 9.06
N ARG A 662 4.42 -9.54 9.26
CA ARG A 662 5.46 -9.10 8.31
C ARG A 662 5.62 -10.01 7.09
N GLY A 663 4.91 -11.14 7.05
CA GLY A 663 4.88 -12.04 5.91
C GLY A 663 5.85 -13.21 6.03
N PHE A 664 6.40 -13.50 7.21
CA PHE A 664 7.18 -14.73 7.39
C PHE A 664 6.26 -15.89 7.76
N GLU A 665 5.92 -16.73 6.79
CA GLU A 665 4.85 -17.72 6.91
C GLU A 665 5.16 -18.84 7.91
N ASP A 666 6.44 -19.20 8.06
CA ASP A 666 6.91 -20.17 9.07
C ASP A 666 6.52 -19.77 10.50
N ALA A 667 6.30 -18.47 10.76
CA ALA A 667 5.84 -18.01 12.07
C ALA A 667 4.45 -18.53 12.44
N TYR A 668 3.56 -18.77 11.46
CA TYR A 668 2.26 -19.39 11.72
C TYR A 668 2.40 -20.82 12.24
N LEU A 669 3.34 -21.60 11.69
CA LEU A 669 3.57 -22.95 12.19
C LEU A 669 4.12 -22.96 13.62
N GLU A 670 5.04 -22.04 13.95
CA GLU A 670 5.59 -21.93 15.30
C GLU A 670 4.53 -21.42 16.30
N LEU A 671 3.64 -20.51 15.88
CA LEU A 671 2.45 -20.12 16.65
C LEU A 671 1.55 -21.33 16.92
N ALA A 672 1.28 -22.14 15.89
CA ALA A 672 0.44 -23.32 16.01
C ALA A 672 1.01 -24.33 17.03
N LYS A 673 2.30 -24.66 16.90
CA LYS A 673 3.02 -25.53 17.84
C LYS A 673 3.01 -24.95 19.25
N GLY A 674 3.28 -23.66 19.39
CA GLY A 674 3.29 -22.98 20.69
C GLY A 674 1.93 -22.96 21.39
N TYR A 675 0.83 -22.79 20.63
CA TYR A 675 -0.53 -22.89 21.17
C TYR A 675 -0.92 -24.34 21.51
N GLU A 676 -0.53 -25.33 20.71
CA GLU A 676 -0.77 -26.75 20.98
C GLU A 676 -0.05 -27.22 22.26
N GLU A 677 1.17 -26.74 22.49
CA GLU A 677 1.98 -27.09 23.67
C GLU A 677 1.63 -26.26 24.91
N GLY A 678 0.88 -25.15 24.74
CA GLY A 678 0.63 -24.19 25.81
C GLY A 678 1.87 -23.36 26.18
N SER A 679 2.82 -23.21 25.27
CA SER A 679 4.09 -22.48 25.47
C SER A 679 3.87 -21.00 25.82
N PHE A 680 2.74 -20.42 25.40
CA PHE A 680 2.36 -19.02 25.66
C PHE A 680 1.51 -18.82 26.93
N SER A 681 1.06 -19.90 27.57
CA SER A 681 -0.03 -19.89 28.56
C SER A 681 0.26 -20.79 29.77
N ARG A 682 1.53 -20.86 30.18
CA ARG A 682 2.02 -21.70 31.31
C ARG A 682 1.65 -23.18 31.16
N GLY A 683 1.73 -23.71 29.94
CA GLY A 683 1.45 -25.11 29.62
C GLY A 683 -0.02 -25.45 29.45
N LYS A 684 -0.89 -24.46 29.21
CA LYS A 684 -2.33 -24.68 28.92
C LYS A 684 -2.61 -24.56 27.41
N PRO A 685 -2.79 -25.67 26.68
CA PRO A 685 -3.02 -25.61 25.24
C PRO A 685 -4.24 -24.77 24.84
N ASP A 686 -4.14 -24.10 23.69
CA ASP A 686 -5.24 -23.45 23.00
C ASP A 686 -5.39 -24.10 21.61
N LEU A 687 -6.20 -25.16 21.55
CA LEU A 687 -6.31 -25.97 20.33
C LEU A 687 -7.01 -25.23 19.18
N GLN A 688 -7.89 -24.27 19.49
CA GLN A 688 -8.56 -23.47 18.44
C GLN A 688 -7.55 -22.55 17.76
N LYS A 689 -6.76 -21.80 18.53
CA LYS A 689 -5.70 -20.96 17.96
C LYS A 689 -4.60 -21.79 17.30
N ALA A 690 -4.27 -22.95 17.85
CA ALA A 690 -3.33 -23.87 17.22
C ALA A 690 -3.82 -24.30 15.83
N TYR A 691 -5.10 -24.69 15.72
CA TYR A 691 -5.70 -25.11 14.45
C TYR A 691 -5.82 -23.96 13.44
N PHE A 692 -6.21 -22.76 13.89
CA PHE A 692 -6.26 -21.55 13.07
C PHE A 692 -4.90 -21.27 12.42
N ASN A 693 -3.83 -21.21 13.22
CA ASN A 693 -2.49 -20.92 12.73
C ASN A 693 -1.91 -22.05 11.86
N ALA A 694 -2.19 -23.33 12.18
CA ALA A 694 -1.78 -24.45 11.34
C ALA A 694 -2.48 -24.44 9.96
N THR A 695 -3.72 -23.98 9.92
CA THR A 695 -4.49 -23.83 8.67
C THR A 695 -3.93 -22.70 7.81
N LEU A 696 -3.55 -21.57 8.40
CA LEU A 696 -2.82 -20.51 7.69
C LEU A 696 -1.48 -21.00 7.15
N ALA A 697 -0.65 -21.63 7.98
CA ALA A 697 0.64 -22.19 7.55
C ALA A 697 0.50 -23.19 6.40
N THR A 698 -0.55 -23.99 6.42
CA THR A 698 -0.88 -24.95 5.36
C THR A 698 -1.19 -24.26 4.04
N ARG A 699 -1.99 -23.18 4.06
CA ARG A 699 -2.30 -22.37 2.87
C ARG A 699 -1.04 -21.82 2.21
N PHE A 700 -0.07 -21.42 3.02
CA PHE A 700 1.25 -20.96 2.60
C PHE A 700 2.22 -22.06 2.19
N LYS A 701 1.80 -23.33 2.26
CA LYS A 701 2.62 -24.50 1.93
C LYS A 701 3.89 -24.58 2.79
N VAL A 702 3.80 -24.12 4.03
CA VAL A 702 4.88 -24.28 5.02
C VAL A 702 5.11 -25.77 5.27
N GLU A 703 6.38 -26.18 5.29
CA GLU A 703 6.75 -27.58 5.53
C GLU A 703 6.22 -28.05 6.90
N GLU A 704 5.74 -29.29 6.99
CA GLU A 704 5.09 -29.88 8.19
C GLU A 704 3.72 -29.29 8.60
N ALA A 705 3.26 -28.18 8.01
CA ALA A 705 2.03 -27.52 8.45
C ALA A 705 0.79 -28.41 8.37
N GLU A 706 0.65 -29.19 7.28
CA GLU A 706 -0.46 -30.14 7.11
C GLU A 706 -0.50 -31.22 8.20
N ARG A 707 0.69 -31.66 8.64
CA ARG A 707 0.80 -32.65 9.72
C ARG A 707 0.32 -32.05 11.04
N THR A 708 0.74 -30.82 11.35
CA THR A 708 0.28 -30.10 12.56
C THR A 708 -1.21 -29.80 12.50
N LYS A 709 -1.73 -29.33 11.34
CA LYS A 709 -3.17 -29.08 11.14
C LYS A 709 -3.98 -30.36 11.41
N SER A 710 -3.54 -31.48 10.85
CA SER A 710 -4.21 -32.78 11.05
C SER A 710 -4.19 -33.23 12.51
N SER A 711 -3.01 -33.22 13.16
CA SER A 711 -2.83 -33.61 14.57
C SER A 711 -3.69 -32.79 15.55
N VAL A 712 -3.71 -31.46 15.38
CA VAL A 712 -4.55 -30.59 16.22
C VAL A 712 -6.02 -30.78 15.88
N GLY A 713 -6.34 -30.92 14.59
CA GLY A 713 -7.70 -31.09 14.09
C GLY A 713 -8.41 -32.33 14.65
N GLU A 714 -7.70 -33.45 14.81
CA GLU A 714 -8.24 -34.68 15.42
C GLU A 714 -8.71 -34.49 16.87
N LYS A 715 -8.17 -33.48 17.57
CA LYS A 715 -8.53 -33.12 18.96
C LYS A 715 -9.72 -32.16 19.04
N LEU A 716 -10.21 -31.65 17.90
CA LEU A 716 -11.35 -30.74 17.80
C LEU A 716 -12.57 -31.45 17.17
N ASN A 717 -13.78 -30.97 17.49
CA ASN A 717 -14.98 -31.46 16.81
C ASN A 717 -15.12 -30.82 15.40
N ALA A 718 -15.93 -31.44 14.53
CA ALA A 718 -16.08 -31.00 13.14
C ALA A 718 -16.71 -29.61 12.97
N ALA A 719 -17.64 -29.22 13.86
CA ALA A 719 -18.30 -27.91 13.79
C ALA A 719 -17.30 -26.77 14.08
N THR A 720 -16.51 -26.92 15.15
CA THR A 720 -15.46 -25.96 15.52
C THR A 720 -14.39 -25.84 14.44
N ARG A 721 -13.99 -26.95 13.79
CA ARG A 721 -13.03 -26.88 12.67
C ARG A 721 -13.60 -26.06 11.51
N LYS A 722 -14.86 -26.30 11.13
CA LYS A 722 -15.52 -25.58 10.04
C LYS A 722 -15.64 -24.08 10.32
N GLU A 723 -15.94 -23.72 11.57
CA GLU A 723 -15.98 -22.32 12.03
C GLU A 723 -14.61 -21.65 11.89
N ILE A 724 -13.56 -22.27 12.44
CA ILE A 724 -12.19 -21.76 12.35
C ILE A 724 -11.70 -21.65 10.89
N GLU A 725 -12.01 -22.63 10.03
CA GLU A 725 -11.67 -22.55 8.61
C GLU A 725 -12.38 -21.36 7.92
N GLY A 726 -13.62 -21.05 8.31
CA GLY A 726 -14.32 -19.84 7.87
C GLY A 726 -13.64 -18.55 8.35
N GLU A 727 -13.20 -18.51 9.61
CA GLU A 727 -12.42 -17.37 10.14
C GLU A 727 -11.09 -17.19 9.40
N VAL A 728 -10.41 -18.28 9.05
CA VAL A 728 -9.16 -18.23 8.26
C VAL A 728 -9.41 -17.65 6.87
N GLU A 729 -10.48 -18.07 6.18
CA GLU A 729 -10.82 -17.50 4.88
C GLU A 729 -11.14 -16.00 4.97
N LEU A 730 -11.91 -15.60 6.00
CA LEU A 730 -12.20 -14.18 6.24
C LEU A 730 -10.93 -13.39 6.54
N PHE A 731 -10.04 -13.93 7.38
CA PHE A 731 -8.77 -13.30 7.72
C PHE A 731 -7.89 -13.12 6.48
N VAL A 732 -7.80 -14.14 5.62
CA VAL A 732 -7.07 -14.07 4.36
C VAL A 732 -7.69 -13.03 3.42
N GLN A 733 -9.01 -13.02 3.28
CA GLN A 733 -9.72 -12.05 2.45
C GLN A 733 -9.45 -10.62 2.92
N GLN A 734 -9.48 -10.36 4.22
CA GLN A 734 -9.24 -9.04 4.81
C GLN A 734 -7.78 -8.59 4.71
N ASN A 735 -6.82 -9.51 4.85
CA ASN A 735 -5.41 -9.15 5.06
C ASN A 735 -4.49 -9.45 3.87
N GLY A 736 -4.96 -10.16 2.85
CA GLY A 736 -4.20 -10.42 1.63
C GLY A 736 -3.05 -11.37 1.76
N LEU A 737 -3.37 -12.56 2.25
CA LEU A 737 -2.43 -13.60 2.61
C LEU A 737 -2.47 -14.77 1.63
#